data_AF-A0A177ELT3-F1
#
_entry.id   AF-A0A177ELT3-F1
#
_cell.length_a   1.000
_cell.length_b   1.000
_cell.length_c   1.000
_cell.angle_alpha   90.00
_cell.angle_beta   90.00
_cell.angle_gamma   90.00
#
_symmetry.space_group_name_H-M   'P 1'
#
loop_
_entity.id
_entity.type
_entity.pdbx_description
1 polymer ?
#
loop_
_entity_poly.entity_id
_entity_poly.type
_entity_poly.pdbx_seq_one_letter_code
_entity_poly.pdbx_strand_id
1 'polypeptide(L)'
;MKIGMIIKLLLMMYAVYARIELVDIKKIGEIVVIQEDRLLIHPNGPLSPLRGYIMHRSGYMFNKRFYSSEIDTDYILTKTDKVIYGSVPIYDYIRQPINDQVYDDIEENKEYLTEFHTLLIGMFPSPDGSFSIVSGRKDAMYPFLIKDEVQAQSMHILAALFLLSEDVNIPINTCIQEEKILFLESTDGITTYINLKNPNNYLVNLIEFLKKYIDDDNANPNSIESMPNEPTTYEQFKTGEFLNTKQFLVQSYIYEFIDTPEKYIKFVEAVHTLLNDQIKNEKSTPENKAKSNKLLEECFIEENTISGLINHAALIFNLKDIKDKCRKCPFIDTLELPIYTRVKAYDRTNDKELNDEDKKHSNYVEASLLGLACCLMYDPNTRKYTTEHLPDNEETKPLKKFFEKYPVPTEITTYEMQQDWYRVVADLKNDKIFYIKEGNNELETGLLNMLYVISDITGNNEEVLEEIESIKKRRNDDNHSCIGFNIEENLITIFTALSTNKDLEVDCGDFKIEDNRHSVSDLFGSFDLLYNFNELQAGISVDISKDHVKLSMEEDSFSDEEKSIIIEEFTKVQNMYSNPNNYTECIIKHYIYVELAKIQCEYVYVEEPIESILLNSISKGGYISTLNIFLYGRIELDYYKVSIITNFLMFYANPIIKDDSSLVRMTNNLIGNLPLDSLCTRDWILRGYIYNSKAKDYYKKIDERAWDGFYITNTMLKSLYIDLFLCTVTVEDGFTHSFAGIMKKLNKNSYYYYKTIQDKCIIEYILDYLDNTSKPKFDTFCTIINIVNQTLTNFNKQELTNIHLSWFFDMFSKMTTNTPEIRQYLLYLFSIINDDYITTANKEDIRWSIQNSPNNILNFLQENSNMICGTNLEISNKINKIVQLVKDSTSQEQAQ
;
A
#
# COMPACT_ATOMS: atom_id res chain seq x y z
N MET A 1 30.50 19.45 -6.50
CA MET A 1 30.18 18.10 -5.98
C MET A 1 28.68 17.79 -5.93
N LYS A 2 27.78 18.76 -5.72
CA LYS A 2 26.31 18.53 -5.67
C LYS A 2 25.65 18.22 -7.04
N ILE A 3 26.10 18.83 -8.14
CA ILE A 3 25.50 18.63 -9.48
C ILE A 3 25.73 17.21 -10.02
N GLY A 4 26.89 16.59 -9.70
CA GLY A 4 27.19 15.21 -10.13
C GLY A 4 26.40 14.13 -9.39
N MET A 5 25.92 14.41 -8.16
CA MET A 5 25.00 13.52 -7.43
C MET A 5 23.58 13.61 -7.99
N ILE A 6 23.14 14.83 -8.35
CA ILE A 6 21.81 15.06 -8.93
C ILE A 6 21.69 14.36 -10.29
N ILE A 7 22.72 14.42 -11.15
CA ILE A 7 22.71 13.71 -12.45
C ILE A 7 22.69 12.17 -12.28
N LYS A 8 23.29 11.63 -11.20
CA LYS A 8 23.23 10.19 -10.90
C LYS A 8 21.87 9.76 -10.34
N LEU A 9 21.21 10.62 -9.57
CA LEU A 9 19.83 10.42 -9.11
C LEU A 9 18.82 10.50 -10.27
N LEU A 10 19.05 11.40 -11.25
CA LEU A 10 18.21 11.59 -12.43
C LEU A 10 18.22 10.42 -13.44
N LEU A 11 19.14 9.46 -13.31
CA LEU A 11 19.23 8.29 -14.20
C LEU A 11 18.52 7.05 -13.62
N MET A 12 17.95 7.12 -12.42
CA MET A 12 17.58 5.95 -11.60
C MET A 12 16.07 5.74 -11.44
N MET A 13 15.29 5.89 -12.51
CA MET A 13 13.83 5.98 -12.35
C MET A 13 13.08 5.29 -13.50
N TYR A 14 12.53 4.09 -13.26
CA TYR A 14 11.72 3.31 -14.23
C TYR A 14 10.66 2.44 -13.53
N ALA A 15 9.44 2.40 -14.09
CA ALA A 15 8.51 1.29 -13.91
C ALA A 15 7.55 1.12 -15.12
N VAL A 16 7.98 0.41 -16.17
CA VAL A 16 7.05 -0.48 -16.89
C VAL A 16 7.33 -1.88 -16.43
N TYR A 17 6.24 -2.58 -16.13
CA TYR A 17 6.29 -4.00 -15.87
C TYR A 17 6.08 -4.76 -17.17
N ALA A 18 6.93 -5.75 -17.40
CA ALA A 18 6.74 -6.65 -18.52
C ALA A 18 5.74 -7.72 -18.08
N ARG A 19 4.47 -7.55 -18.44
CA ARG A 19 3.38 -8.43 -17.98
C ARG A 19 2.42 -8.76 -19.11
N ILE A 20 1.86 -9.96 -19.01
CA ILE A 20 0.84 -10.48 -19.92
C ILE A 20 -0.53 -10.21 -19.32
N GLU A 21 -1.45 -9.66 -20.11
CA GLU A 21 -2.83 -9.42 -19.67
C GLU A 21 -3.59 -10.73 -19.43
N LEU A 22 -4.58 -10.70 -18.55
CA LEU A 22 -5.35 -11.90 -18.19
C LEU A 22 -6.05 -12.56 -19.40
N VAL A 23 -6.46 -11.77 -20.39
CA VAL A 23 -7.05 -12.28 -21.65
C VAL A 23 -6.05 -13.15 -22.41
N ASP A 24 -4.78 -12.80 -22.38
CA ASP A 24 -3.72 -13.52 -23.06
C ASP A 24 -3.24 -14.70 -22.22
N ILE A 25 -3.19 -14.58 -20.89
CA ILE A 25 -2.98 -15.71 -19.96
C ILE A 25 -4.00 -16.82 -20.25
N LYS A 26 -5.27 -16.47 -20.42
CA LYS A 26 -6.33 -17.42 -20.79
C LYS A 26 -6.03 -18.09 -22.14
N LYS A 27 -5.65 -17.33 -23.18
CA LYS A 27 -5.30 -17.88 -24.50
C LYS A 27 -4.09 -18.82 -24.41
N ILE A 28 -3.04 -18.44 -23.69
CA ILE A 28 -1.82 -19.23 -23.51
C ILE A 28 -2.14 -20.60 -22.91
N GLY A 29 -3.03 -20.66 -21.91
CA GLY A 29 -3.46 -21.91 -21.30
C GLY A 29 -4.24 -22.85 -22.23
N GLU A 30 -4.75 -22.35 -23.36
CA GLU A 30 -5.53 -23.11 -24.35
C GLU A 30 -4.71 -23.49 -25.60
N ILE A 31 -3.47 -23.01 -25.70
CA ILE A 31 -2.58 -23.27 -26.84
C ILE A 31 -1.81 -24.57 -26.63
N VAL A 32 -1.75 -25.39 -27.68
CA VAL A 32 -0.79 -26.50 -27.78
C VAL A 32 0.60 -25.91 -28.02
N VAL A 33 1.41 -25.86 -26.96
CA VAL A 33 2.75 -25.26 -26.99
C VAL A 33 3.76 -26.22 -27.60
N ILE A 34 3.64 -27.53 -27.32
CA ILE A 34 4.52 -28.57 -27.89
C ILE A 34 3.74 -29.39 -28.91
N GLN A 35 4.08 -29.23 -30.18
CA GLN A 35 3.33 -29.85 -31.29
C GLN A 35 3.56 -31.36 -31.42
N GLU A 36 4.78 -31.83 -31.13
CA GLU A 36 5.18 -33.24 -31.30
C GLU A 36 4.32 -34.18 -30.46
N ASP A 37 4.11 -33.81 -29.20
CA ASP A 37 3.37 -34.57 -28.19
C ASP A 37 1.98 -33.99 -27.87
N ARG A 38 1.56 -32.95 -28.60
CA ARG A 38 0.31 -32.18 -28.37
C ARG A 38 0.12 -31.77 -26.91
N LEU A 39 1.15 -31.17 -26.32
CA LEU A 39 1.13 -30.74 -24.91
C LEU A 39 0.68 -29.28 -24.76
N LEU A 40 -0.16 -29.05 -23.76
CA LEU A 40 -0.49 -27.73 -23.21
C LEU A 40 0.25 -27.51 -21.90
N ILE A 41 0.21 -26.27 -21.42
CA ILE A 41 0.63 -25.93 -20.06
C ILE A 41 -0.39 -26.51 -19.07
N HIS A 42 0.10 -27.20 -18.05
CA HIS A 42 -0.77 -27.76 -17.01
C HIS A 42 -1.42 -26.62 -16.20
N PRO A 43 -2.76 -26.55 -16.07
CA PRO A 43 -3.44 -25.40 -15.44
C PRO A 43 -3.14 -25.25 -13.94
N ASN A 44 -2.88 -26.36 -13.24
CA ASN A 44 -2.41 -26.36 -11.84
C ASN A 44 -0.88 -26.24 -11.70
N GLY A 45 -0.14 -26.28 -12.81
CA GLY A 45 1.30 -26.42 -12.83
C GLY A 45 2.07 -25.12 -12.56
N PRO A 46 3.35 -25.21 -12.19
CA PRO A 46 4.19 -24.04 -11.90
C PRO A 46 4.47 -23.15 -13.13
N LEU A 47 4.30 -23.66 -14.36
CA LEU A 47 4.41 -22.86 -15.59
C LEU A 47 3.17 -22.02 -15.92
N SER A 48 2.07 -22.18 -15.18
CA SER A 48 0.83 -21.43 -15.43
C SER A 48 1.05 -19.93 -15.16
N PRO A 49 0.92 -19.04 -16.17
CA PRO A 49 1.14 -17.61 -15.97
C PRO A 49 0.13 -16.98 -15.01
N LEU A 50 -1.02 -17.64 -14.80
CA LEU A 50 -2.04 -17.21 -13.84
C LEU A 50 -1.48 -17.12 -12.41
N ARG A 51 -0.56 -18.02 -12.05
CA ARG A 51 0.05 -18.02 -10.71
C ARG A 51 0.80 -16.71 -10.48
N GLY A 52 1.65 -16.31 -11.43
CA GLY A 52 2.38 -15.04 -11.40
C GLY A 52 1.42 -13.83 -11.37
N TYR A 53 0.38 -13.86 -12.19
CA TYR A 53 -0.66 -12.82 -12.21
C TYR A 53 -1.32 -12.62 -10.84
N ILE A 54 -1.76 -13.70 -10.19
CA ILE A 54 -2.41 -13.61 -8.89
C ILE A 54 -1.42 -13.14 -7.81
N MET A 55 -0.20 -13.69 -7.77
CA MET A 55 0.82 -13.27 -6.79
C MET A 55 1.16 -11.78 -6.92
N HIS A 56 1.20 -11.28 -8.16
CA HIS A 56 1.38 -9.86 -8.46
C HIS A 56 0.20 -9.01 -7.96
N ARG A 57 -1.04 -9.35 -8.34
CA ARG A 57 -2.26 -8.62 -7.92
C ARG A 57 -2.45 -8.62 -6.40
N SER A 58 -2.04 -9.70 -5.73
CA SER A 58 -2.09 -9.79 -4.27
C SER A 58 -0.98 -8.98 -3.57
N GLY A 59 0.01 -8.46 -4.29
CA GLY A 59 1.07 -7.61 -3.73
C GLY A 59 2.15 -8.35 -2.93
N TYR A 60 2.29 -9.67 -3.11
CA TYR A 60 3.18 -10.50 -2.28
C TYR A 60 4.65 -10.09 -2.37
N MET A 61 5.18 -9.93 -3.60
CA MET A 61 6.57 -9.52 -3.78
C MET A 61 6.78 -8.05 -3.40
N PHE A 62 5.77 -7.19 -3.59
CA PHE A 62 5.80 -5.80 -3.12
C PHE A 62 6.00 -5.74 -1.60
N ASN A 63 5.16 -6.46 -0.85
CA ASN A 63 5.23 -6.52 0.61
C ASN A 63 6.58 -7.11 1.06
N LYS A 64 7.03 -8.20 0.42
CA LYS A 64 8.32 -8.82 0.71
C LYS A 64 9.49 -7.86 0.48
N ARG A 65 9.53 -7.13 -0.64
CA ARG A 65 10.64 -6.21 -0.97
C ARG A 65 10.73 -5.03 -0.01
N PHE A 66 9.61 -4.51 0.49
CA PHE A 66 9.64 -3.29 1.30
C PHE A 66 9.52 -3.50 2.80
N TYR A 67 8.93 -4.62 3.25
CA TYR A 67 8.53 -4.76 4.64
C TYR A 67 9.11 -6.01 5.32
N SER A 68 9.76 -6.94 4.60
CA SER A 68 10.37 -8.12 5.23
C SER A 68 11.31 -7.75 6.37
N SER A 69 11.25 -8.50 7.47
CA SER A 69 12.07 -8.29 8.66
C SER A 69 13.58 -8.43 8.43
N GLU A 70 13.99 -9.04 7.32
CA GLU A 70 15.36 -9.31 6.94
C GLU A 70 16.01 -8.14 6.21
N ILE A 71 15.20 -7.20 5.72
CA ILE A 71 15.68 -6.02 4.98
C ILE A 71 15.80 -4.85 5.97
N ASP A 72 16.93 -4.16 5.99
CA ASP A 72 17.12 -2.90 6.68
C ASP A 72 16.86 -1.73 5.72
N THR A 73 15.68 -1.13 5.81
CA THR A 73 15.29 0.02 4.98
C THR A 73 16.12 1.26 5.31
N ASP A 74 16.80 1.88 4.33
CA ASP A 74 17.69 3.02 4.59
C ASP A 74 16.94 4.35 4.68
N TYR A 75 16.66 4.80 5.90
CA TYR A 75 16.04 6.09 6.17
C TYR A 75 16.56 6.73 7.45
N ILE A 76 16.36 8.04 7.58
CA ILE A 76 16.60 8.79 8.81
C ILE A 76 15.60 9.94 8.93
N LEU A 77 15.09 10.15 10.15
CA LEU A 77 14.29 11.32 10.51
C LEU A 77 15.03 12.10 11.59
N THR A 78 15.45 13.32 11.27
CA THR A 78 16.17 14.21 12.19
C THR A 78 15.32 15.41 12.55
N LYS A 79 15.24 15.76 13.83
CA LYS A 79 14.60 17.01 14.27
C LYS A 79 15.61 18.15 14.13
N THR A 80 15.24 19.20 13.42
CA THR A 80 16.08 20.41 13.29
C THR A 80 15.83 21.37 14.45
N ASP A 81 16.75 22.32 14.66
CA ASP A 81 16.56 23.39 15.65
C ASP A 81 15.68 24.54 15.12
N LYS A 82 15.18 24.44 13.88
CA LYS A 82 14.32 25.45 13.26
C LYS A 82 12.85 25.16 13.54
N VAL A 83 12.05 26.22 13.58
CA VAL A 83 10.59 26.16 13.71
C VAL A 83 9.93 27.01 12.62
N ILE A 84 8.76 26.59 12.16
CA ILE A 84 7.87 27.44 11.34
C ILE A 84 6.96 28.28 12.25
N TYR A 85 6.09 29.11 11.65
CA TYR A 85 5.07 29.89 12.37
C TYR A 85 4.31 29.01 13.37
N GLY A 86 4.13 29.51 14.60
CA GLY A 86 3.45 28.77 15.67
C GLY A 86 4.32 27.78 16.46
N SER A 87 5.65 27.85 16.33
CA SER A 87 6.62 27.01 17.09
C SER A 87 6.61 25.52 16.72
N VAL A 88 6.10 25.17 15.53
CA VAL A 88 6.13 23.79 15.03
C VAL A 88 7.56 23.46 14.56
N PRO A 89 8.21 22.40 15.08
CA PRO A 89 9.56 22.03 14.67
C PRO A 89 9.64 21.59 13.21
N ILE A 90 10.74 21.93 12.55
CA ILE A 90 11.07 21.42 11.21
C ILE A 90 11.86 20.12 11.35
N TYR A 91 11.57 19.15 10.48
CA TYR A 91 12.22 17.86 10.44
C TYR A 91 12.87 17.64 9.07
N ASP A 92 14.04 17.03 9.07
CA ASP A 92 14.70 16.55 7.87
C ASP A 92 14.48 15.04 7.78
N TYR A 93 13.74 14.60 6.76
CA TYR A 93 13.53 13.20 6.45
C TYR A 93 14.33 12.85 5.19
N ILE A 94 15.12 11.78 5.26
CA ILE A 94 15.89 11.26 4.13
C ILE A 94 15.57 9.77 4.01
N ARG A 95 15.17 9.35 2.81
CA ARG A 95 14.99 7.94 2.43
C ARG A 95 15.82 7.68 1.19
N GLN A 96 16.65 6.64 1.22
CA GLN A 96 17.49 6.25 0.08
C GLN A 96 17.28 4.77 -0.24
N PRO A 97 16.19 4.40 -0.93
CA PRO A 97 15.82 3.01 -1.19
C PRO A 97 16.91 2.16 -1.89
N ILE A 98 17.80 2.82 -2.67
CA ILE A 98 18.96 2.18 -3.29
C ILE A 98 19.97 1.59 -2.29
N ASN A 99 19.98 2.09 -1.06
CA ASN A 99 20.88 1.64 0.00
C ASN A 99 20.24 0.60 0.92
N ASP A 100 18.98 0.20 0.69
CA ASP A 100 18.34 -0.89 1.43
C ASP A 100 19.24 -2.15 1.36
N GLN A 101 19.49 -2.77 2.51
CA GLN A 101 20.40 -3.91 2.66
C GLN A 101 19.77 -5.00 3.52
N VAL A 102 20.45 -6.12 3.66
CA VAL A 102 20.03 -7.20 4.57
C VAL A 102 20.62 -6.95 5.95
N TYR A 103 19.87 -7.22 7.02
CA TYR A 103 20.39 -7.17 8.39
C TYR A 103 21.53 -8.18 8.60
N ASP A 104 22.60 -7.75 9.29
CA ASP A 104 23.75 -8.63 9.60
C ASP A 104 23.45 -9.66 10.72
N ASP A 105 22.37 -9.45 11.48
CA ASP A 105 21.99 -10.16 12.69
C ASP A 105 20.65 -10.93 12.55
N ILE A 106 20.46 -11.59 11.40
CA ILE A 106 19.38 -12.60 11.21
C ILE A 106 19.71 -13.85 12.04
N GLU A 107 18.75 -14.35 12.83
CA GLU A 107 18.94 -15.52 13.71
C GLU A 107 18.51 -16.84 13.04
N GLU A 108 17.24 -16.94 12.61
CA GLU A 108 16.67 -18.14 11.97
C GLU A 108 17.19 -18.33 10.53
N ASN A 109 17.56 -19.56 10.16
CA ASN A 109 18.04 -19.94 8.82
C ASN A 109 18.97 -18.90 8.17
N LYS A 110 19.86 -18.31 9.00
CA LYS A 110 20.61 -17.09 8.70
C LYS A 110 21.24 -17.09 7.32
N GLU A 111 21.95 -18.15 6.97
CA GLU A 111 22.67 -18.25 5.69
C GLU A 111 21.72 -18.19 4.50
N TYR A 112 20.66 -19.02 4.50
CA TYR A 112 19.67 -19.04 3.43
C TYR A 112 18.93 -17.70 3.33
N LEU A 113 18.38 -17.19 4.44
CA LEU A 113 17.60 -15.95 4.41
C LEU A 113 18.45 -14.74 4.05
N THR A 114 19.73 -14.71 4.45
CA THR A 114 20.66 -13.63 4.07
C THR A 114 20.92 -13.63 2.56
N GLU A 115 21.25 -14.78 1.99
CA GLU A 115 21.48 -14.92 0.55
C GLU A 115 20.19 -14.64 -0.25
N PHE A 116 19.07 -15.20 0.17
CA PHE A 116 17.76 -15.02 -0.45
C PHE A 116 17.36 -13.53 -0.51
N HIS A 117 17.43 -12.81 0.61
CA HIS A 117 17.03 -11.39 0.64
C HIS A 117 18.03 -10.49 -0.08
N THR A 118 19.32 -10.85 -0.10
CA THR A 118 20.33 -10.15 -0.91
C THR A 118 20.00 -10.26 -2.40
N LEU A 119 19.62 -11.46 -2.85
CA LEU A 119 19.17 -11.71 -4.22
C LEU A 119 17.84 -11.00 -4.50
N LEU A 120 16.88 -11.04 -3.57
CA LEU A 120 15.59 -10.36 -3.70
C LEU A 120 15.78 -8.86 -3.94
N ILE A 121 16.60 -8.17 -3.14
CA ILE A 121 16.91 -6.73 -3.33
C ILE A 121 17.57 -6.48 -4.70
N GLY A 122 18.45 -7.37 -5.15
CA GLY A 122 19.14 -7.27 -6.44
C GLY A 122 18.27 -7.55 -7.67
N MET A 123 17.31 -8.48 -7.53
CA MET A 123 16.38 -8.89 -8.60
C MET A 123 15.18 -7.94 -8.71
N PHE A 124 14.75 -7.35 -7.59
CA PHE A 124 13.67 -6.36 -7.51
C PHE A 124 14.22 -5.01 -7.01
N PRO A 125 15.09 -4.37 -7.80
CA PRO A 125 15.70 -3.09 -7.44
C PRO A 125 14.65 -1.97 -7.38
N SER A 126 14.62 -1.23 -6.27
CA SER A 126 13.75 -0.08 -6.07
C SER A 126 14.59 1.16 -5.75
N PRO A 127 15.38 1.72 -6.70
CA PRO A 127 16.29 2.83 -6.39
C PRO A 127 15.58 4.14 -6.02
N ASP A 128 14.35 4.34 -6.48
CA ASP A 128 13.51 5.53 -6.28
C ASP A 128 12.33 5.29 -5.32
N GLY A 129 12.20 4.08 -4.79
CA GLY A 129 11.08 3.69 -3.93
C GLY A 129 9.90 3.05 -4.67
N SER A 130 9.95 2.94 -6.00
CA SER A 130 8.97 2.20 -6.78
C SER A 130 9.32 0.72 -6.88
N PHE A 131 8.29 -0.15 -6.81
CA PHE A 131 8.49 -1.58 -7.03
C PHE A 131 8.67 -1.84 -8.51
N SER A 132 9.82 -2.37 -8.95
CA SER A 132 10.06 -2.72 -10.35
C SER A 132 11.24 -3.68 -10.47
N ILE A 133 11.23 -4.55 -11.49
CA ILE A 133 12.46 -5.24 -11.91
C ILE A 133 13.28 -4.38 -12.89
N VAL A 134 12.63 -3.39 -13.51
CA VAL A 134 13.26 -2.42 -14.40
C VAL A 134 13.87 -1.31 -13.55
N SER A 135 15.19 -1.15 -13.62
CA SER A 135 15.91 -0.15 -12.83
C SER A 135 16.96 0.55 -13.67
N GLY A 136 17.26 1.80 -13.32
CA GLY A 136 18.37 2.56 -13.92
C GLY A 136 19.75 2.10 -13.50
N ARG A 137 19.83 1.11 -12.61
CA ARG A 137 21.06 0.40 -12.31
C ARG A 137 21.51 -0.42 -13.51
N LYS A 138 22.55 0.07 -14.21
CA LYS A 138 23.20 -0.64 -15.33
C LYS A 138 23.73 -2.03 -14.94
N ASP A 139 23.96 -2.26 -13.66
CA ASP A 139 24.42 -3.52 -13.08
C ASP A 139 23.29 -4.46 -12.61
N ALA A 140 22.02 -4.08 -12.77
CA ALA A 140 20.88 -4.94 -12.46
C ALA A 140 20.70 -6.06 -13.51
N MET A 141 19.91 -7.09 -13.15
CA MET A 141 19.71 -8.26 -14.00
C MET A 141 18.82 -7.96 -15.23
N TYR A 142 17.75 -7.18 -15.08
CA TYR A 142 16.83 -6.86 -16.18
C TYR A 142 17.54 -6.19 -17.37
N PRO A 143 18.31 -5.08 -17.20
CA PRO A 143 19.02 -4.45 -18.32
C PRO A 143 19.98 -5.39 -19.05
N PHE A 144 20.55 -6.38 -18.36
CA PHE A 144 21.42 -7.38 -18.98
C PHE A 144 20.63 -8.32 -19.91
N LEU A 145 19.47 -8.80 -19.47
CA LEU A 145 18.65 -9.77 -20.22
C LEU A 145 18.01 -9.19 -21.49
N ILE A 146 17.77 -7.88 -21.52
CA ILE A 146 17.15 -7.19 -22.67
C ILE A 146 18.16 -6.65 -23.70
N LYS A 147 19.48 -6.75 -23.46
CA LYS A 147 20.49 -6.34 -24.45
C LYS A 147 20.33 -7.13 -25.74
N ASP A 148 20.51 -6.49 -26.90
CA ASP A 148 20.43 -7.14 -28.21
C ASP A 148 21.26 -8.43 -28.31
N GLU A 149 22.47 -8.43 -27.73
CA GLU A 149 23.38 -9.59 -27.72
C GLU A 149 22.92 -10.75 -26.82
N VAL A 150 22.05 -10.48 -25.84
CA VAL A 150 21.54 -11.45 -24.85
C VAL A 150 20.11 -11.87 -25.17
N GLN A 151 19.31 -11.00 -25.78
CA GLN A 151 17.86 -11.13 -25.91
C GLN A 151 17.45 -12.46 -26.55
N ALA A 152 18.18 -12.93 -27.56
CA ALA A 152 17.93 -14.22 -28.23
C ALA A 152 18.09 -15.44 -27.30
N GLN A 153 18.90 -15.33 -26.24
CA GLN A 153 19.20 -16.39 -25.27
C GLN A 153 18.41 -16.21 -23.96
N SER A 154 17.74 -15.06 -23.77
CA SER A 154 17.06 -14.70 -22.52
C SER A 154 16.04 -15.76 -22.06
N MET A 155 15.24 -16.32 -22.97
CA MET A 155 14.24 -17.34 -22.62
C MET A 155 14.88 -18.65 -22.12
N HIS A 156 16.03 -19.05 -22.68
CA HIS A 156 16.79 -20.21 -22.18
C HIS A 156 17.42 -19.95 -20.81
N ILE A 157 17.88 -18.71 -20.55
CA ILE A 157 18.36 -18.31 -19.23
C ILE A 157 17.22 -18.43 -18.20
N LEU A 158 16.05 -17.85 -18.49
CA LEU A 158 14.89 -17.94 -17.60
C LEU A 158 14.42 -19.39 -17.40
N ALA A 159 14.43 -20.20 -18.45
CA ALA A 159 14.10 -21.63 -18.36
C ALA A 159 15.08 -22.39 -17.45
N ALA A 160 16.38 -22.10 -17.55
CA ALA A 160 17.38 -22.70 -16.64
C ALA A 160 17.16 -22.25 -15.19
N LEU A 161 16.87 -20.96 -14.94
CA LEU A 161 16.57 -20.46 -13.60
C LEU A 161 15.31 -21.12 -13.02
N PHE A 162 14.26 -21.24 -13.82
CA PHE A 162 13.02 -21.93 -13.45
C PHE A 162 13.31 -23.37 -13.02
N LEU A 163 14.00 -24.14 -13.85
CA LEU A 163 14.31 -25.55 -13.56
C LEU A 163 15.18 -25.73 -12.32
N LEU A 164 16.20 -24.89 -12.13
CA LEU A 164 17.01 -24.90 -10.90
C LEU A 164 16.17 -24.55 -9.66
N SER A 165 15.18 -23.68 -9.79
CA SER A 165 14.25 -23.34 -8.70
C SER A 165 13.27 -24.47 -8.38
N GLU A 166 12.96 -25.34 -9.33
CA GLU A 166 12.10 -26.51 -9.19
C GLU A 166 12.89 -27.80 -8.90
N ASP A 167 14.07 -27.68 -8.29
CA ASP A 167 14.93 -28.80 -7.88
C ASP A 167 15.46 -29.69 -9.04
N VAL A 168 15.42 -29.20 -10.28
CA VAL A 168 16.03 -29.87 -11.43
C VAL A 168 17.42 -29.31 -11.69
N ASN A 169 18.43 -30.15 -11.51
CA ASN A 169 19.82 -29.79 -11.75
C ASN A 169 20.11 -29.65 -13.25
N ILE A 170 20.47 -28.43 -13.67
CA ILE A 170 20.85 -28.08 -15.04
C ILE A 170 22.37 -27.83 -15.09
N PRO A 171 23.10 -28.37 -16.10
CA PRO A 171 24.56 -28.22 -16.23
C PRO A 171 24.97 -26.83 -16.76
N ILE A 172 24.35 -25.76 -16.26
CA ILE A 172 24.68 -24.36 -16.62
C ILE A 172 25.94 -23.91 -15.87
N ASN A 173 27.01 -23.54 -16.58
CA ASN A 173 28.28 -23.12 -15.97
C ASN A 173 28.35 -21.59 -15.89
N THR A 174 28.88 -21.07 -14.78
CA THR A 174 29.11 -19.61 -14.55
C THR A 174 30.59 -19.22 -14.68
N CYS A 175 31.49 -20.20 -14.77
CA CYS A 175 32.93 -20.00 -14.92
C CYS A 175 33.54 -21.14 -15.77
N ILE A 176 34.37 -20.79 -16.75
CA ILE A 176 35.13 -21.72 -17.58
C ILE A 176 36.56 -21.20 -17.68
N GLN A 177 37.55 -22.01 -17.29
CA GLN A 177 38.99 -21.65 -17.36
C GLN A 177 39.31 -20.30 -16.68
N GLU A 178 38.73 -20.05 -15.51
CA GLU A 178 38.87 -18.80 -14.73
C GLU A 178 38.22 -17.55 -15.38
N GLU A 179 37.60 -17.68 -16.56
CA GLU A 179 36.78 -16.63 -17.17
C GLU A 179 35.32 -16.75 -16.70
N LYS A 180 34.71 -15.61 -16.31
CA LYS A 180 33.27 -15.53 -16.03
C LYS A 180 32.48 -15.63 -17.34
N ILE A 181 31.89 -16.80 -17.56
CA ILE A 181 31.12 -17.14 -18.76
C ILE A 181 29.86 -17.87 -18.30
N LEU A 182 28.70 -17.47 -18.84
CA LEU A 182 27.47 -18.22 -18.71
C LEU A 182 27.33 -19.17 -19.90
N PHE A 183 27.37 -20.47 -19.65
CA PHE A 183 27.39 -21.48 -20.71
C PHE A 183 26.43 -22.63 -20.41
N LEU A 184 25.61 -22.98 -21.40
CA LEU A 184 24.70 -24.13 -21.37
C LEU A 184 24.60 -24.73 -22.76
N GLU A 185 24.85 -26.03 -22.85
CA GLU A 185 24.75 -26.82 -24.08
C GLU A 185 23.82 -28.01 -23.89
N SER A 186 23.33 -28.55 -25.01
CA SER A 186 22.59 -29.80 -25.06
C SER A 186 23.46 -30.96 -24.60
N THR A 187 22.80 -32.02 -24.18
CA THR A 187 23.47 -33.15 -23.53
C THR A 187 24.33 -33.97 -24.49
N ASP A 188 24.06 -33.88 -25.79
CA ASP A 188 24.89 -34.41 -26.88
C ASP A 188 26.03 -33.48 -27.31
N GLY A 189 26.10 -32.26 -26.76
CA GLY A 189 27.10 -31.23 -27.09
C GLY A 189 26.93 -30.60 -28.48
N ILE A 190 25.80 -30.83 -29.16
CA ILE A 190 25.56 -30.34 -30.53
C ILE A 190 25.00 -28.91 -30.53
N THR A 191 24.07 -28.63 -29.63
CA THR A 191 23.34 -27.36 -29.57
C THR A 191 23.82 -26.54 -28.40
N THR A 192 24.30 -25.33 -28.66
CA THR A 192 24.61 -24.37 -27.61
C THR A 192 23.39 -23.49 -27.35
N TYR A 193 22.79 -23.62 -26.16
CA TYR A 193 21.63 -22.82 -25.75
C TYR A 193 22.03 -21.45 -25.21
N ILE A 194 23.09 -21.42 -24.38
CA ILE A 194 23.60 -20.20 -23.76
C ILE A 194 25.13 -20.15 -23.92
N ASN A 195 25.65 -19.04 -24.41
CA ASN A 195 27.07 -18.73 -24.46
C ASN A 195 27.26 -17.22 -24.37
N LEU A 196 27.47 -16.73 -23.15
CA LEU A 196 27.60 -15.31 -22.85
C LEU A 196 28.86 -15.05 -22.03
N LYS A 197 29.67 -14.11 -22.51
CA LYS A 197 30.85 -13.62 -21.78
C LYS A 197 30.43 -12.49 -20.84
N ASN A 198 31.12 -12.38 -19.70
CA ASN A 198 30.87 -11.33 -18.71
C ASN A 198 29.39 -11.27 -18.24
N PRO A 199 28.83 -12.38 -17.73
CA PRO A 199 27.46 -12.38 -17.24
C PRO A 199 27.28 -11.43 -16.06
N ASN A 200 26.03 -10.99 -15.87
CA ASN A 200 25.64 -10.16 -14.74
C ASN A 200 25.94 -10.86 -13.40
N ASN A 201 26.47 -10.13 -12.41
CA ASN A 201 26.82 -10.72 -11.10
C ASN A 201 25.60 -11.24 -10.34
N TYR A 202 24.45 -10.54 -10.37
CA TYR A 202 23.23 -11.01 -9.71
C TYR A 202 22.71 -12.31 -10.35
N LEU A 203 22.78 -12.42 -11.68
CA LEU A 203 22.42 -13.66 -12.39
C LEU A 203 23.33 -14.83 -11.99
N VAL A 204 24.64 -14.60 -11.92
CA VAL A 204 25.61 -15.62 -11.48
C VAL A 204 25.33 -16.04 -10.05
N ASN A 205 25.19 -15.08 -9.13
CA ASN A 205 24.90 -15.35 -7.73
C ASN A 205 23.58 -16.10 -7.55
N LEU A 206 22.55 -15.78 -8.34
CA LEU A 206 21.28 -16.49 -8.34
C LEU A 206 21.45 -17.95 -8.77
N ILE A 207 22.19 -18.23 -9.85
CA ILE A 207 22.44 -19.60 -10.31
C ILE A 207 23.21 -20.39 -9.26
N GLU A 208 24.22 -19.79 -8.64
CA GLU A 208 25.02 -20.42 -7.58
C GLU A 208 24.18 -20.72 -6.35
N PHE A 209 23.35 -19.77 -5.91
CA PHE A 209 22.38 -19.94 -4.83
C PHE A 209 21.39 -21.07 -5.14
N LEU A 210 20.77 -21.08 -6.33
CA LEU A 210 19.81 -22.12 -6.68
C LEU A 210 20.49 -23.49 -6.67
N LYS A 211 21.67 -23.64 -7.28
CA LYS A 211 22.44 -24.89 -7.29
C LYS A 211 22.82 -25.38 -5.91
N LYS A 212 23.20 -24.47 -5.01
CA LYS A 212 23.55 -24.78 -3.62
C LYS A 212 22.41 -25.50 -2.90
N TYR A 213 21.16 -25.20 -3.25
CA TYR A 213 19.96 -25.68 -2.57
C TYR A 213 19.07 -26.63 -3.42
N ILE A 214 19.61 -27.36 -4.40
CA ILE A 214 18.86 -28.36 -5.22
C ILE A 214 18.78 -29.76 -4.57
N ASP A 215 19.79 -30.16 -3.78
CA ASP A 215 19.94 -31.53 -3.25
C ASP A 215 20.58 -31.54 -1.83
N ASP A 216 19.87 -31.11 -0.77
CA ASP A 216 20.45 -31.05 0.58
C ASP A 216 20.10 -32.25 1.49
N ASP A 217 20.28 -33.47 0.97
CA ASP A 217 20.44 -34.68 1.80
C ASP A 217 21.86 -34.78 2.42
N ASN A 218 22.78 -33.88 2.05
CA ASN A 218 24.16 -33.81 2.59
C ASN A 218 24.37 -32.71 3.64
N ALA A 219 23.42 -31.81 3.87
CA ALA A 219 23.40 -31.00 5.08
C ALA A 219 23.20 -31.92 6.29
N ASN A 220 24.00 -31.66 7.31
CA ASN A 220 23.94 -32.35 8.58
C ASN A 220 22.47 -32.36 9.08
N PRO A 221 21.82 -33.52 9.29
CA PRO A 221 20.39 -33.61 9.63
C PRO A 221 20.02 -32.96 10.98
N ASN A 222 21.00 -32.42 11.70
CA ASN A 222 20.82 -31.68 12.95
C ASN A 222 20.83 -30.14 12.79
N SER A 223 20.97 -29.59 11.57
CA SER A 223 21.15 -28.13 11.38
C SER A 223 20.08 -27.39 10.56
N ILE A 224 19.01 -28.03 10.10
CA ILE A 224 18.01 -27.36 9.25
C ILE A 224 16.60 -27.64 9.76
N GLU A 225 16.00 -26.63 10.39
CA GLU A 225 14.54 -26.47 10.38
C GLU A 225 14.09 -26.46 8.92
N SER A 226 13.09 -27.29 8.58
CA SER A 226 12.73 -27.60 7.18
C SER A 226 12.72 -26.36 6.29
N MET A 227 13.51 -26.38 5.21
CA MET A 227 13.51 -25.34 4.19
C MET A 227 12.07 -24.98 3.76
N PRO A 228 11.78 -23.70 3.47
CA PRO A 228 10.46 -23.31 2.99
C PRO A 228 10.07 -24.10 1.75
N ASN A 229 8.83 -24.59 1.71
CA ASN A 229 8.30 -25.38 0.61
C ASN A 229 6.97 -24.80 0.12
N GLU A 230 6.56 -25.18 -1.09
CA GLU A 230 5.24 -24.85 -1.59
C GLU A 230 4.13 -25.50 -0.73
N PRO A 231 3.04 -24.77 -0.46
CA PRO A 231 1.99 -25.26 0.42
C PRO A 231 1.17 -26.35 -0.26
N THR A 232 0.99 -27.47 0.44
CA THR A 232 0.14 -28.59 0.01
C THR A 232 -1.29 -28.48 0.56
N THR A 233 -1.51 -27.56 1.50
CA THR A 233 -2.81 -27.32 2.14
C THR A 233 -3.06 -25.82 2.32
N TYR A 234 -4.32 -25.43 2.46
CA TYR A 234 -4.67 -24.03 2.73
C TYR A 234 -4.14 -23.51 4.07
N GLU A 235 -4.04 -24.37 5.09
CA GLU A 235 -3.47 -23.97 6.39
C GLU A 235 -1.97 -23.67 6.28
N GLN A 236 -1.22 -24.45 5.49
CA GLN A 236 0.17 -24.12 5.16
C GLN A 236 0.27 -22.84 4.33
N PHE A 237 -0.63 -22.63 3.36
CA PHE A 237 -0.63 -21.41 2.56
C PHE A 237 -0.75 -20.16 3.44
N LYS A 238 -1.65 -20.18 4.43
CA LYS A 238 -1.89 -19.06 5.35
C LYS A 238 -0.69 -18.70 6.24
N THR A 239 0.34 -19.55 6.37
CA THR A 239 1.54 -19.17 7.11
C THR A 239 2.40 -18.15 6.34
N GLY A 240 2.27 -18.11 5.01
CA GLY A 240 3.05 -17.23 4.14
C GLY A 240 4.52 -17.67 3.97
N GLU A 241 4.93 -18.81 4.52
CA GLU A 241 6.32 -19.30 4.42
C GLU A 241 6.78 -19.51 2.97
N PHE A 242 5.84 -19.82 2.07
CA PHE A 242 6.11 -19.97 0.65
C PHE A 242 6.73 -18.71 0.03
N LEU A 243 6.53 -17.53 0.63
CA LEU A 243 7.13 -16.26 0.19
C LEU A 243 8.67 -16.24 0.30
N ASN A 244 9.25 -17.22 0.99
CA ASN A 244 10.71 -17.41 1.10
C ASN A 244 11.21 -18.59 0.26
N THR A 245 10.37 -19.16 -0.61
CA THR A 245 10.80 -20.24 -1.51
C THR A 245 11.55 -19.67 -2.71
N LYS A 246 12.53 -20.43 -3.20
CA LYS A 246 13.23 -20.12 -4.46
C LYS A 246 12.26 -20.08 -5.66
N GLN A 247 11.24 -20.93 -5.65
CA GLN A 247 10.15 -20.95 -6.64
C GLN A 247 9.42 -19.60 -6.66
N PHE A 248 8.99 -19.08 -5.51
CA PHE A 248 8.34 -17.78 -5.42
C PHE A 248 9.22 -16.65 -5.97
N LEU A 249 10.51 -16.61 -5.60
CA LEU A 249 11.45 -15.58 -6.06
C LEU A 249 11.62 -15.60 -7.59
N VAL A 250 11.90 -16.78 -8.16
CA VAL A 250 12.18 -16.93 -9.59
C VAL A 250 10.92 -16.77 -10.42
N GLN A 251 9.81 -17.39 -10.05
CA GLN A 251 8.55 -17.28 -10.80
C GLN A 251 7.99 -15.84 -10.77
N SER A 252 8.12 -15.12 -9.65
CA SER A 252 7.74 -13.70 -9.58
C SER A 252 8.57 -12.87 -10.55
N TYR A 253 9.88 -13.14 -10.65
CA TYR A 253 10.74 -12.40 -11.58
C TYR A 253 10.43 -12.72 -13.04
N ILE A 254 10.17 -14.00 -13.38
CA ILE A 254 9.78 -14.41 -14.73
C ILE A 254 8.48 -13.72 -15.15
N TYR A 255 7.48 -13.69 -14.26
CA TYR A 255 6.21 -13.02 -14.51
C TYR A 255 6.37 -11.51 -14.74
N GLU A 256 7.22 -10.84 -13.95
CA GLU A 256 7.50 -9.41 -14.13
C GLU A 256 8.39 -9.10 -15.35
N PHE A 257 9.04 -10.11 -15.96
CA PHE A 257 9.96 -9.97 -17.09
C PHE A 257 9.35 -10.24 -18.47
N ILE A 258 8.39 -11.17 -18.56
CA ILE A 258 7.82 -11.57 -19.85
C ILE A 258 6.54 -10.75 -20.12
N ASP A 259 6.60 -9.89 -21.15
CA ASP A 259 5.56 -8.92 -21.51
C ASP A 259 4.61 -9.36 -22.63
N THR A 260 4.91 -10.47 -23.30
CA THR A 260 4.21 -10.85 -24.54
C THR A 260 3.90 -12.34 -24.58
N PRO A 261 2.74 -12.74 -25.12
CA PRO A 261 2.38 -14.14 -25.25
C PRO A 261 3.41 -14.96 -26.03
N GLU A 262 3.99 -14.37 -27.08
CA GLU A 262 4.97 -15.05 -27.93
C GLU A 262 6.28 -15.33 -27.18
N LYS A 263 6.76 -14.40 -26.34
CA LYS A 263 7.94 -14.64 -25.50
C LYS A 263 7.63 -15.70 -24.45
N TYR A 264 6.42 -15.70 -23.87
CA TYR A 264 6.04 -16.71 -22.88
C TYR A 264 6.00 -18.11 -23.47
N ILE A 265 5.44 -18.27 -24.68
CA ILE A 265 5.46 -19.53 -25.42
C ILE A 265 6.91 -20.00 -25.65
N LYS A 266 7.81 -19.11 -26.09
CA LYS A 266 9.24 -19.45 -26.26
C LYS A 266 9.93 -19.86 -24.95
N PHE A 267 9.57 -19.23 -23.84
CA PHE A 267 10.05 -19.62 -22.51
C PHE A 267 9.58 -21.04 -22.16
N VAL A 268 8.30 -21.36 -22.36
CA VAL A 268 7.74 -22.70 -22.10
C VAL A 268 8.37 -23.76 -23.01
N GLU A 269 8.58 -23.46 -24.29
CA GLU A 269 9.31 -24.32 -25.22
C GLU A 269 10.74 -24.60 -24.73
N ALA A 270 11.46 -23.56 -24.28
CA ALA A 270 12.80 -23.72 -23.73
C ALA A 270 12.82 -24.59 -22.46
N VAL A 271 11.82 -24.46 -21.58
CA VAL A 271 11.66 -25.33 -20.40
C VAL A 271 11.48 -26.78 -20.83
N HIS A 272 10.60 -27.05 -21.79
CA HIS A 272 10.36 -28.39 -22.33
C HIS A 272 11.64 -29.01 -22.94
N THR A 273 12.38 -28.22 -23.72
CA THR A 273 13.66 -28.65 -24.32
C THR A 273 14.68 -29.03 -23.25
N LEU A 274 14.90 -28.17 -22.25
CA LEU A 274 15.89 -28.40 -21.21
C LEU A 274 15.53 -29.59 -20.29
N LEU A 275 14.24 -29.79 -19.99
CA LEU A 275 13.75 -30.94 -19.23
C LEU A 275 14.01 -32.25 -19.98
N ASN A 276 13.63 -32.31 -21.25
CA ASN A 276 13.85 -33.49 -22.09
C ASN A 276 15.34 -33.83 -22.22
N ASP A 277 16.18 -32.81 -22.34
CA ASP A 277 17.63 -32.99 -22.31
C ASP A 277 18.07 -33.67 -21.00
N GLN A 278 17.62 -33.21 -19.82
CA GLN A 278 18.00 -33.85 -18.55
C GLN A 278 17.48 -35.29 -18.40
N ILE A 279 16.28 -35.58 -18.92
CA ILE A 279 15.69 -36.93 -18.91
C ILE A 279 16.53 -37.87 -19.78
N LYS A 280 16.93 -37.44 -20.98
CA LYS A 280 17.71 -38.22 -21.95
C LYS A 280 19.21 -38.29 -21.60
N ASN A 281 19.74 -37.34 -20.84
CA ASN A 281 21.15 -37.24 -20.50
C ASN A 281 21.69 -38.48 -19.79
N GLU A 282 22.61 -39.22 -20.40
CA GLU A 282 23.25 -40.39 -19.77
C GLU A 282 24.09 -40.04 -18.53
N LYS A 283 24.58 -38.80 -18.42
CA LYS A 283 25.38 -38.31 -17.29
C LYS A 283 24.53 -37.80 -16.11
N SER A 284 23.22 -37.63 -16.30
CA SER A 284 22.30 -37.15 -15.25
C SER A 284 22.05 -38.25 -14.22
N THR A 285 21.97 -37.89 -12.95
CA THR A 285 21.71 -38.85 -11.86
C THR A 285 20.30 -39.43 -11.99
N PRO A 286 20.04 -40.67 -11.54
CA PRO A 286 18.70 -41.24 -11.54
C PRO A 286 17.67 -40.39 -10.79
N GLU A 287 18.09 -39.75 -9.70
CA GLU A 287 17.26 -38.84 -8.92
C GLU A 287 16.91 -37.58 -9.72
N ASN A 288 17.89 -36.91 -10.36
CA ASN A 288 17.62 -35.74 -11.18
C ASN A 288 16.71 -36.07 -12.37
N LYS A 289 16.84 -37.26 -12.97
CA LYS A 289 15.90 -37.75 -13.99
C LYS A 289 14.49 -37.97 -13.44
N ALA A 290 14.36 -38.50 -12.23
CA ALA A 290 13.06 -38.68 -11.58
C ALA A 290 12.40 -37.32 -11.27
N LYS A 291 13.17 -36.36 -10.73
CA LYS A 291 12.72 -34.97 -10.53
C LYS A 291 12.31 -34.31 -11.85
N SER A 292 13.11 -34.48 -12.90
CA SER A 292 12.81 -33.94 -14.25
C SER A 292 11.53 -34.53 -14.85
N ASN A 293 11.32 -35.85 -14.75
CA ASN A 293 10.08 -36.48 -15.23
C ASN A 293 8.87 -36.02 -14.42
N LYS A 294 8.99 -35.95 -13.10
CA LYS A 294 7.92 -35.45 -12.22
C LYS A 294 7.55 -34.01 -12.58
N LEU A 295 8.54 -33.13 -12.75
CA LEU A 295 8.31 -31.73 -13.11
C LEU A 295 7.72 -31.60 -14.52
N LEU A 296 8.10 -32.46 -15.46
CA LEU A 296 7.50 -32.50 -16.80
C LEU A 296 5.99 -32.77 -16.72
N GLU A 297 5.57 -33.74 -15.91
CA GLU A 297 4.16 -34.07 -15.66
C GLU A 297 3.40 -32.94 -14.92
N GLU A 298 4.08 -32.21 -14.04
CA GLU A 298 3.50 -31.05 -13.33
C GLU A 298 3.39 -29.81 -14.23
N CYS A 299 4.28 -29.68 -15.22
CA CYS A 299 4.34 -28.53 -16.13
C CYS A 299 3.43 -28.67 -17.35
N PHE A 300 3.26 -29.88 -17.86
CA PHE A 300 2.61 -30.15 -19.14
C PHE A 300 1.47 -31.17 -19.01
N ILE A 301 0.48 -31.03 -19.89
CA ILE A 301 -0.64 -31.96 -19.98
C ILE A 301 -1.00 -32.23 -21.43
N GLU A 302 -1.36 -33.48 -21.75
CA GLU A 302 -1.85 -33.84 -23.09
C GLU A 302 -3.24 -33.23 -23.35
N GLU A 303 -3.44 -32.68 -24.55
CA GLU A 303 -4.71 -32.01 -24.95
C GLU A 303 -5.96 -32.85 -24.75
N ASN A 304 -5.88 -34.15 -25.00
CA ASN A 304 -6.97 -35.10 -24.84
C ASN A 304 -7.35 -35.37 -23.36
N THR A 305 -6.48 -35.05 -22.40
CA THR A 305 -6.67 -35.30 -20.96
C THR A 305 -7.20 -34.10 -20.18
N ILE A 306 -7.26 -32.92 -20.81
CA ILE A 306 -7.71 -31.68 -20.15
C ILE A 306 -9.19 -31.73 -19.74
N SER A 307 -9.99 -32.61 -20.35
CA SER A 307 -11.43 -32.75 -20.08
C SER A 307 -11.67 -33.19 -18.63
N GLY A 308 -12.09 -32.25 -17.78
CA GLY A 308 -12.38 -32.49 -16.36
C GLY A 308 -11.58 -31.62 -15.39
N LEU A 309 -10.55 -30.92 -15.88
CA LEU A 309 -9.83 -29.92 -15.09
C LEU A 309 -10.56 -28.58 -15.07
N ILE A 310 -10.41 -27.86 -13.96
CA ILE A 310 -10.92 -26.50 -13.82
C ILE A 310 -10.07 -25.57 -14.69
N ASN A 311 -10.70 -24.82 -15.58
CA ASN A 311 -10.02 -23.74 -16.32
C ASN A 311 -9.94 -22.51 -15.41
N HIS A 312 -8.91 -22.48 -14.56
CA HIS A 312 -8.69 -21.39 -13.60
C HIS A 312 -8.59 -20.02 -14.27
N ALA A 313 -7.86 -19.93 -15.39
CA ALA A 313 -7.66 -18.65 -16.10
C ALA A 313 -8.97 -18.10 -16.64
N ALA A 314 -9.84 -18.96 -17.19
CA ALA A 314 -11.17 -18.55 -17.64
C ALA A 314 -12.07 -18.09 -16.48
N LEU A 315 -12.00 -18.74 -15.32
CA LEU A 315 -12.77 -18.33 -14.14
C LEU A 315 -12.35 -16.94 -13.65
N ILE A 316 -11.05 -16.71 -13.46
CA ILE A 316 -10.54 -15.40 -13.02
C ILE A 316 -10.80 -14.32 -14.08
N PHE A 317 -10.67 -14.66 -15.36
CA PHE A 317 -11.02 -13.76 -16.46
C PHE A 317 -12.50 -13.35 -16.43
N ASN A 318 -13.41 -14.30 -16.19
CA ASN A 318 -14.83 -13.99 -16.10
C ASN A 318 -15.14 -13.06 -14.92
N LEU A 319 -14.50 -13.27 -13.76
CA LEU A 319 -14.64 -12.38 -12.60
C LEU A 319 -14.17 -10.95 -12.91
N LYS A 320 -13.04 -10.81 -13.60
CA LYS A 320 -12.56 -9.51 -14.11
C LYS A 320 -13.56 -8.89 -15.08
N ASP A 321 -14.03 -9.64 -16.08
CA ASP A 321 -14.96 -9.18 -17.11
C ASP A 321 -16.28 -8.68 -16.49
N ILE A 322 -16.75 -9.29 -15.40
CA ILE A 322 -17.90 -8.80 -14.64
C ILE A 322 -17.61 -7.42 -14.03
N LYS A 323 -16.45 -7.23 -13.38
CA LYS A 323 -16.05 -5.91 -12.84
C LYS A 323 -15.94 -4.86 -13.96
N ASP A 324 -15.30 -5.22 -15.07
CA ASP A 324 -15.13 -4.33 -16.23
C ASP A 324 -16.46 -3.91 -16.86
N LYS A 325 -17.47 -4.78 -16.80
CA LYS A 325 -18.81 -4.43 -17.28
C LYS A 325 -19.47 -3.34 -16.44
N CYS A 326 -19.06 -3.15 -15.19
CA CYS A 326 -19.54 -2.11 -14.30
C CYS A 326 -18.68 -0.83 -14.33
N ARG A 327 -17.58 -0.81 -15.11
CA ARG A 327 -16.59 0.28 -15.15
C ARG A 327 -17.18 1.64 -15.56
N LYS A 328 -17.13 2.63 -14.66
CA LYS A 328 -17.60 4.02 -14.89
C LYS A 328 -16.47 5.02 -15.17
N CYS A 329 -15.29 4.77 -14.63
CA CYS A 329 -14.04 5.49 -14.87
C CYS A 329 -13.11 4.59 -15.70
N PRO A 330 -12.18 5.10 -16.51
CA PRO A 330 -11.21 4.24 -17.20
C PRO A 330 -10.34 3.39 -16.28
N PHE A 331 -10.32 3.60 -14.96
CA PHE A 331 -9.57 2.82 -13.99
C PHE A 331 -10.49 2.37 -12.85
N ILE A 332 -10.32 1.14 -12.35
CA ILE A 332 -11.08 0.59 -11.20
C ILE A 332 -10.17 -0.03 -10.13
N ASP A 333 -8.86 0.02 -10.34
CA ASP A 333 -7.83 -0.50 -9.43
C ASP A 333 -6.56 0.33 -9.61
N THR A 334 -5.85 0.63 -8.53
CA THR A 334 -4.62 1.44 -8.55
C THR A 334 -3.53 0.84 -9.43
N LEU A 335 -3.52 -0.48 -9.63
CA LEU A 335 -2.59 -1.18 -10.51
C LEU A 335 -2.84 -0.93 -12.01
N GLU A 336 -4.01 -0.39 -12.38
CA GLU A 336 -4.35 -0.04 -13.77
C GLU A 336 -3.86 1.36 -14.16
N LEU A 337 -3.54 2.20 -13.18
CA LEU A 337 -3.05 3.56 -13.44
C LEU A 337 -1.74 3.53 -14.23
N PRO A 338 -1.55 4.41 -15.22
CA PRO A 338 -0.28 4.52 -15.92
C PRO A 338 0.86 4.85 -14.95
N ILE A 339 1.88 4.01 -14.95
CA ILE A 339 3.11 4.20 -14.17
C ILE A 339 4.22 4.57 -15.14
N TYR A 340 5.07 5.53 -14.75
CA TYR A 340 6.19 5.99 -15.56
C TYR A 340 7.19 4.88 -15.85
N THR A 341 7.83 4.92 -17.01
CA THR A 341 8.95 4.09 -17.45
C THR A 341 10.06 4.95 -18.05
N ARG A 342 11.05 4.33 -18.69
CA ARG A 342 11.83 5.05 -19.70
C ARG A 342 11.50 4.64 -21.11
N VAL A 343 11.21 5.65 -21.92
CA VAL A 343 10.92 5.54 -23.34
C VAL A 343 12.10 6.04 -24.16
N LYS A 344 12.21 5.57 -25.40
CA LYS A 344 13.19 6.08 -26.34
C LYS A 344 12.81 7.51 -26.75
N ALA A 345 13.82 8.36 -26.85
CA ALA A 345 13.66 9.70 -27.39
C ALA A 345 13.05 9.66 -28.80
N TYR A 346 12.23 10.64 -29.12
CA TYR A 346 11.50 10.74 -30.38
C TYR A 346 11.87 12.02 -31.11
N ASP A 347 12.16 11.87 -32.40
CA ASP A 347 12.36 12.97 -33.33
C ASP A 347 11.11 13.07 -34.22
N ARG A 348 10.23 14.02 -33.89
CA ARG A 348 8.98 14.27 -34.62
C ARG A 348 9.22 14.77 -36.04
N THR A 349 10.35 15.42 -36.29
CA THR A 349 10.67 15.98 -37.63
C THR A 349 10.98 14.86 -38.63
N ASN A 350 11.68 13.83 -38.18
CA ASN A 350 12.05 12.68 -39.01
C ASN A 350 11.15 11.46 -38.81
N ASP A 351 10.17 11.55 -37.91
CA ASP A 351 9.29 10.46 -37.46
C ASP A 351 10.07 9.20 -37.06
N LYS A 352 11.05 9.38 -36.16
CA LYS A 352 11.99 8.30 -35.78
C LYS A 352 12.25 8.27 -34.28
N GLU A 353 12.33 7.06 -33.76
CA GLU A 353 12.92 6.78 -32.46
C GLU A 353 14.44 6.83 -32.54
N LEU A 354 15.06 7.47 -31.56
CA LEU A 354 16.50 7.47 -31.40
C LEU A 354 16.90 6.17 -30.67
N ASN A 355 17.53 5.24 -31.39
CA ASN A 355 18.00 3.96 -30.85
C ASN A 355 19.31 4.15 -30.07
N ASP A 356 19.22 4.76 -28.89
CA ASP A 356 20.32 4.90 -27.95
C ASP A 356 19.77 4.66 -26.53
N GLU A 357 20.10 3.51 -25.95
CA GLU A 357 19.70 3.11 -24.59
C GLU A 357 20.17 4.12 -23.53
N ASP A 358 21.30 4.80 -23.76
CA ASP A 358 21.81 5.83 -22.85
C ASP A 358 20.98 7.13 -22.95
N LYS A 359 20.19 7.31 -24.01
CA LYS A 359 19.28 8.46 -24.24
C LYS A 359 17.82 8.16 -23.94
N LYS A 360 17.47 7.04 -23.33
CA LYS A 360 16.09 6.84 -22.86
C LYS A 360 15.74 7.88 -21.78
N HIS A 361 14.49 8.29 -21.66
CA HIS A 361 14.04 9.34 -20.73
C HIS A 361 12.95 8.84 -19.82
N SER A 362 12.96 9.24 -18.55
CA SER A 362 11.88 8.89 -17.62
C SER A 362 10.65 9.71 -17.96
N ASN A 363 9.52 9.04 -18.23
CA ASN A 363 8.32 9.67 -18.79
C ASN A 363 7.27 9.98 -17.70
N TYR A 364 7.69 10.52 -16.55
CA TYR A 364 6.81 10.75 -15.39
C TYR A 364 5.59 11.59 -15.71
N VAL A 365 5.84 12.80 -16.21
CA VAL A 365 4.78 13.75 -16.55
C VAL A 365 3.94 13.17 -17.67
N GLU A 366 4.58 12.53 -18.65
CA GLU A 366 3.91 11.88 -19.77
C GLU A 366 2.98 10.75 -19.31
N ALA A 367 3.39 9.88 -18.39
CA ALA A 367 2.55 8.80 -17.86
C ALA A 367 1.35 9.37 -17.08
N SER A 368 1.54 10.42 -16.27
CA SER A 368 0.42 11.09 -15.61
C SER A 368 -0.53 11.77 -16.60
N LEU A 369 0.01 12.37 -17.66
CA LEU A 369 -0.77 12.92 -18.77
C LEU A 369 -1.55 11.83 -19.53
N LEU A 370 -1.02 10.61 -19.64
CA LEU A 370 -1.76 9.47 -20.20
C LEU A 370 -2.97 9.15 -19.33
N GLY A 371 -2.80 9.07 -18.00
CA GLY A 371 -3.91 8.82 -17.09
C GLY A 371 -5.00 9.88 -17.21
N LEU A 372 -4.59 11.15 -17.24
CA LEU A 372 -5.50 12.29 -17.43
C LEU A 372 -6.19 12.25 -18.80
N ALA A 373 -5.47 11.97 -19.88
CA ALA A 373 -6.05 11.85 -21.22
C ALA A 373 -7.02 10.66 -21.34
N CYS A 374 -6.71 9.52 -20.72
CA CYS A 374 -7.63 8.38 -20.64
C CYS A 374 -8.94 8.80 -19.97
N CYS A 375 -8.87 9.48 -18.82
CA CYS A 375 -10.02 10.07 -18.16
C CYS A 375 -10.83 10.97 -19.11
N LEU A 376 -10.19 11.98 -19.71
CA LEU A 376 -10.88 12.95 -20.56
C LEU A 376 -11.51 12.34 -21.81
N MET A 377 -10.92 11.30 -22.39
CA MET A 377 -11.43 10.69 -23.63
C MET A 377 -12.42 9.54 -23.37
N TYR A 378 -12.60 9.10 -22.12
CA TYR A 378 -13.45 7.96 -21.80
C TYR A 378 -14.94 8.29 -21.90
N ASP A 379 -15.68 7.46 -22.64
CA ASP A 379 -17.13 7.45 -22.65
C ASP A 379 -17.67 6.31 -21.78
N PRO A 380 -18.28 6.59 -20.62
CA PRO A 380 -18.84 5.56 -19.73
C PRO A 380 -20.02 4.80 -20.35
N ASN A 381 -20.72 5.35 -21.36
CA ASN A 381 -21.84 4.67 -22.00
C ASN A 381 -21.37 3.54 -22.92
N THR A 382 -20.33 3.81 -23.72
CA THR A 382 -19.75 2.80 -24.62
C THR A 382 -18.62 1.99 -23.95
N ARG A 383 -18.09 2.48 -22.82
CA ARG A 383 -16.92 1.96 -22.09
C ARG A 383 -15.66 1.93 -22.95
N LYS A 384 -15.50 2.96 -23.77
CA LYS A 384 -14.42 3.11 -24.74
C LYS A 384 -13.88 4.52 -24.70
N TYR A 385 -12.65 4.69 -25.17
CA TYR A 385 -12.14 6.00 -25.47
C TYR A 385 -12.69 6.49 -26.81
N THR A 386 -13.04 7.77 -26.87
CA THR A 386 -13.45 8.47 -28.09
C THR A 386 -12.81 9.84 -28.15
N THR A 387 -12.55 10.28 -29.38
CA THR A 387 -11.97 11.59 -29.70
C THR A 387 -12.85 12.34 -30.70
N GLU A 388 -14.09 11.90 -30.91
CA GLU A 388 -15.02 12.45 -31.90
C GLU A 388 -15.40 13.91 -31.62
N HIS A 389 -15.41 14.31 -30.33
CA HIS A 389 -15.70 15.69 -29.92
C HIS A 389 -14.53 16.66 -30.17
N LEU A 390 -13.31 16.15 -30.38
CA LEU A 390 -12.14 16.97 -30.66
C LEU A 390 -12.10 17.41 -32.14
N PRO A 391 -11.57 18.61 -32.44
CA PRO A 391 -11.44 19.09 -33.81
C PRO A 391 -10.61 18.12 -34.66
N ASP A 392 -10.80 18.13 -35.98
CA ASP A 392 -10.01 17.34 -36.92
C ASP A 392 -8.93 18.22 -37.56
N ASN A 393 -7.79 18.36 -36.89
CA ASN A 393 -6.65 19.21 -37.29
C ASN A 393 -5.30 18.48 -37.08
N GLU A 394 -4.19 19.08 -37.51
CA GLU A 394 -2.87 18.41 -37.43
C GLU A 394 -2.44 18.16 -35.98
N GLU A 395 -2.83 19.06 -35.05
CA GLU A 395 -2.52 18.99 -33.63
C GLU A 395 -3.16 17.78 -32.95
N THR A 396 -4.41 17.46 -33.29
CA THR A 396 -5.19 16.35 -32.68
C THR A 396 -4.92 14.98 -33.30
N LYS A 397 -4.44 14.92 -34.55
CA LYS A 397 -4.22 13.65 -35.27
C LYS A 397 -3.42 12.59 -34.49
N PRO A 398 -2.31 12.92 -33.80
CA PRO A 398 -1.56 11.94 -33.02
C PRO A 398 -2.39 11.33 -31.89
N LEU A 399 -3.16 12.15 -31.17
CA LEU A 399 -4.04 11.71 -30.08
C LEU A 399 -5.17 10.82 -30.60
N LYS A 400 -5.80 11.21 -31.73
CA LYS A 400 -6.85 10.40 -32.37
C LYS A 400 -6.32 9.02 -32.77
N LYS A 401 -5.17 8.97 -33.45
CA LYS A 401 -4.51 7.70 -33.84
C LYS A 401 -4.15 6.83 -32.63
N PHE A 402 -3.75 7.44 -31.52
CA PHE A 402 -3.44 6.72 -30.29
C PHE A 402 -4.69 5.99 -29.76
N PHE A 403 -5.82 6.68 -29.58
CA PHE A 403 -7.05 6.06 -29.09
C PHE A 403 -7.75 5.17 -30.13
N GLU A 404 -7.49 5.34 -31.43
CA GLU A 404 -7.88 4.35 -32.45
C GLU A 404 -7.13 3.01 -32.26
N LYS A 405 -5.85 3.06 -31.88
CA LYS A 405 -5.03 1.87 -31.58
C LYS A 405 -5.38 1.25 -30.22
N TYR A 406 -5.66 2.09 -29.22
CA TYR A 406 -5.98 1.71 -27.84
C TYR A 406 -7.39 2.18 -27.46
N PRO A 407 -8.48 1.58 -27.99
CA PRO A 407 -9.83 2.11 -27.86
C PRO A 407 -10.55 1.75 -26.54
N VAL A 408 -9.98 0.87 -25.73
CA VAL A 408 -10.58 0.38 -24.48
C VAL A 408 -9.55 0.46 -23.34
N PRO A 409 -10.00 0.68 -22.10
CA PRO A 409 -9.13 0.53 -20.94
C PRO A 409 -8.49 -0.85 -20.85
N THR A 410 -7.25 -0.90 -20.39
CA THR A 410 -6.47 -2.13 -20.17
C THR A 410 -6.02 -2.21 -18.72
N GLU A 411 -5.73 -3.42 -18.23
CA GLU A 411 -5.20 -3.61 -16.87
C GLU A 411 -3.77 -3.11 -16.71
N ILE A 412 -3.04 -3.03 -17.82
CA ILE A 412 -1.61 -2.79 -17.84
C ILE A 412 -1.32 -1.79 -18.94
N THR A 413 -0.54 -0.76 -18.60
CA THR A 413 0.04 0.14 -19.61
C THR A 413 1.35 -0.46 -20.11
N THR A 414 1.31 -1.17 -21.24
CA THR A 414 2.47 -1.86 -21.82
C THR A 414 3.56 -0.88 -22.27
N TYR A 415 4.81 -1.36 -22.39
CA TYR A 415 5.91 -0.53 -22.92
C TYR A 415 5.57 0.07 -24.29
N GLU A 416 4.95 -0.72 -25.17
CA GLU A 416 4.54 -0.28 -26.50
C GLU A 416 3.53 0.87 -26.42
N MET A 417 2.51 0.74 -25.56
CA MET A 417 1.53 1.80 -25.34
C MET A 417 2.19 3.06 -24.79
N GLN A 418 3.14 2.94 -23.86
CA GLN A 418 3.86 4.11 -23.34
C GLN A 418 4.77 4.76 -24.38
N GLN A 419 5.43 3.98 -25.22
CA GLN A 419 6.26 4.49 -26.31
C GLN A 419 5.41 5.20 -27.36
N ASP A 420 4.24 4.65 -27.69
CA ASP A 420 3.28 5.27 -28.61
C ASP A 420 2.68 6.55 -28.03
N TRP A 421 2.33 6.54 -26.74
CA TRP A 421 1.87 7.73 -26.01
C TRP A 421 2.95 8.81 -25.99
N TYR A 422 4.20 8.44 -25.77
CA TYR A 422 5.31 9.38 -25.79
C TYR A 422 5.40 10.12 -27.14
N ARG A 423 5.13 9.44 -28.26
CA ARG A 423 5.08 10.11 -29.59
C ARG A 423 3.96 11.15 -29.69
N VAL A 424 2.89 11.04 -28.90
CA VAL A 424 1.81 12.03 -28.85
C VAL A 424 2.31 13.34 -28.24
N VAL A 425 3.07 13.26 -27.14
CA VAL A 425 3.43 14.42 -26.30
C VAL A 425 4.88 14.92 -26.46
N ALA A 426 5.77 14.17 -27.11
CA ALA A 426 7.17 14.55 -27.31
C ALA A 426 7.38 15.49 -28.51
N ASP A 427 8.34 16.42 -28.41
CA ASP A 427 8.70 17.38 -29.47
C ASP A 427 7.51 18.15 -30.07
N LEU A 428 6.58 18.60 -29.22
CA LEU A 428 5.48 19.49 -29.62
C LEU A 428 6.05 20.87 -30.04
N LYS A 429 5.47 21.46 -31.10
CA LYS A 429 5.94 22.74 -31.67
C LYS A 429 5.25 23.95 -31.02
N ASN A 430 5.13 23.92 -29.70
CA ASN A 430 4.50 24.95 -28.89
C ASN A 430 5.55 25.56 -27.95
N ASP A 431 5.76 26.87 -28.04
CA ASP A 431 6.82 27.59 -27.31
C ASP A 431 6.50 27.80 -25.82
N LYS A 432 5.27 27.48 -25.40
CA LYS A 432 4.84 27.52 -23.99
C LYS A 432 5.08 26.20 -23.25
N ILE A 433 5.45 25.14 -23.97
CA ILE A 433 5.74 23.82 -23.39
C ILE A 433 7.25 23.70 -23.13
N PHE A 434 7.59 23.28 -21.91
CA PHE A 434 8.97 23.11 -21.47
C PHE A 434 9.37 21.64 -21.38
N TYR A 435 10.54 21.36 -21.95
CA TYR A 435 11.20 20.06 -21.91
C TYR A 435 12.57 20.18 -21.24
N ILE A 436 12.99 19.13 -20.55
CA ILE A 436 14.24 19.07 -19.79
C ILE A 436 15.44 18.82 -20.71
N LYS A 437 15.26 18.09 -21.82
CA LYS A 437 16.37 17.65 -22.67
C LYS A 437 16.40 18.37 -24.01
N GLU A 438 17.60 18.49 -24.56
CA GLU A 438 17.79 18.96 -25.94
C GLU A 438 17.01 18.09 -26.93
N GLY A 439 16.37 18.73 -27.91
CA GLY A 439 15.49 18.05 -28.86
C GLY A 439 14.05 17.86 -28.36
N ASN A 440 13.62 18.63 -27.35
CA ASN A 440 12.24 18.64 -26.83
C ASN A 440 11.74 17.25 -26.39
N ASN A 441 12.57 16.56 -25.62
CA ASN A 441 12.27 15.27 -25.02
C ASN A 441 12.28 15.43 -23.48
N GLU A 442 11.46 14.62 -22.79
CA GLU A 442 11.29 14.63 -21.32
C GLU A 442 10.61 15.92 -20.83
N LEU A 443 9.31 15.87 -20.56
CA LEU A 443 8.53 17.03 -20.10
C LEU A 443 8.99 17.50 -18.72
N GLU A 444 9.05 18.82 -18.53
CA GLU A 444 9.28 19.43 -17.22
C GLU A 444 8.02 19.38 -16.34
N THR A 445 8.19 19.24 -15.03
CA THR A 445 7.09 19.18 -14.06
C THR A 445 6.44 20.55 -13.84
N GLY A 446 5.13 20.55 -13.56
CA GLY A 446 4.34 21.74 -13.25
C GLY A 446 2.97 21.72 -13.90
N LEU A 447 1.95 22.16 -13.16
CA LEU A 447 0.56 22.12 -13.64
C LEU A 447 0.38 22.96 -14.91
N LEU A 448 0.93 24.17 -15.00
CA LEU A 448 0.77 25.02 -16.19
C LEU A 448 1.38 24.34 -17.42
N ASN A 449 2.57 23.74 -17.28
CA ASN A 449 3.20 22.99 -18.36
C ASN A 449 2.31 21.83 -18.83
N MET A 450 1.75 21.04 -17.90
CA MET A 450 0.83 19.94 -18.20
C MET A 450 -0.44 20.43 -18.94
N LEU A 451 -1.03 21.54 -18.51
CA LEU A 451 -2.21 22.12 -19.15
C LEU A 451 -1.92 22.60 -20.57
N TYR A 452 -0.75 23.21 -20.82
CA TYR A 452 -0.35 23.56 -22.19
C TYR A 452 -0.17 22.33 -23.08
N VAL A 453 0.41 21.24 -22.57
CA VAL A 453 0.55 19.99 -23.32
C VAL A 453 -0.82 19.43 -23.70
N ILE A 454 -1.75 19.34 -22.74
CA ILE A 454 -3.10 18.82 -23.00
C ILE A 454 -3.85 19.73 -23.98
N SER A 455 -3.79 21.04 -23.80
CA SER A 455 -4.38 22.01 -24.74
C SER A 455 -3.85 21.81 -26.15
N ASP A 456 -2.55 21.62 -26.31
CA ASP A 456 -1.92 21.46 -27.63
C ASP A 456 -2.43 20.20 -28.34
N ILE A 457 -2.35 19.04 -27.69
CA ILE A 457 -2.74 17.75 -28.28
C ILE A 457 -4.26 17.59 -28.48
N THR A 458 -5.07 18.44 -27.84
CA THR A 458 -6.53 18.48 -27.99
C THR A 458 -7.01 19.56 -28.98
N GLY A 459 -6.09 20.27 -29.64
CA GLY A 459 -6.41 21.17 -30.74
C GLY A 459 -6.54 22.64 -30.36
N ASN A 460 -5.98 23.05 -29.22
CA ASN A 460 -5.87 24.44 -28.77
C ASN A 460 -7.23 25.17 -28.71
N ASN A 461 -8.17 24.60 -27.95
CA ASN A 461 -9.46 25.23 -27.69
C ASN A 461 -9.27 26.63 -27.07
N GLU A 462 -9.94 27.64 -27.65
CA GLU A 462 -9.80 29.05 -27.25
C GLU A 462 -10.20 29.27 -25.78
N GLU A 463 -11.31 28.69 -25.33
CA GLU A 463 -11.79 28.77 -23.93
C GLU A 463 -10.76 28.18 -22.96
N VAL A 464 -10.19 27.02 -23.30
CA VAL A 464 -9.15 26.35 -22.50
C VAL A 464 -7.90 27.23 -22.40
N LEU A 465 -7.46 27.83 -23.50
CA LEU A 465 -6.29 28.71 -23.51
C LEU A 465 -6.52 29.99 -22.71
N GLU A 466 -7.73 30.56 -22.75
CA GLU A 466 -8.09 31.74 -21.94
C GLU A 466 -7.99 31.43 -20.43
N GLU A 467 -8.47 30.27 -20.01
CA GLU A 467 -8.38 29.83 -18.61
C GLU A 467 -6.94 29.56 -18.18
N ILE A 468 -6.12 28.92 -19.02
CA ILE A 468 -4.69 28.71 -18.74
C ILE A 468 -3.96 30.05 -18.59
N GLU A 469 -4.23 31.03 -19.47
CA GLU A 469 -3.63 32.37 -19.38
C GLU A 469 -4.16 33.15 -18.15
N SER A 470 -5.41 32.91 -17.72
CA SER A 470 -5.97 33.47 -16.48
C SER A 470 -5.22 32.96 -15.24
N ILE A 471 -4.96 31.65 -15.15
CA ILE A 471 -4.13 31.03 -14.11
C ILE A 471 -2.72 31.67 -14.11
N LYS A 472 -2.09 31.74 -15.28
CA LYS A 472 -0.73 32.30 -15.43
C LYS A 472 -0.63 33.77 -15.04
N LYS A 473 -1.65 34.59 -15.34
CA LYS A 473 -1.70 36.01 -14.92
C LYS A 473 -1.78 36.13 -13.41
N ARG A 474 -2.71 35.42 -12.76
CA ARG A 474 -2.86 35.42 -11.30
C ARG A 474 -1.57 35.01 -10.58
N ARG A 475 -0.89 33.97 -11.08
CA ARG A 475 0.42 33.54 -10.55
C ARG A 475 1.45 34.68 -10.55
N ASN A 476 1.43 35.55 -11.55
CA ASN A 476 2.38 36.67 -11.67
C ASN A 476 1.97 37.90 -10.83
N ASP A 477 0.69 38.05 -10.50
CA ASP A 477 0.14 39.18 -9.73
C ASP A 477 0.22 38.96 -8.21
N ASP A 478 0.32 37.71 -7.75
CA ASP A 478 0.39 37.38 -6.33
C ASP A 478 1.72 37.79 -5.68
N ASN A 479 1.66 38.85 -4.88
CA ASN A 479 2.73 39.28 -3.98
C ASN A 479 2.91 38.28 -2.82
N HIS A 480 3.51 37.12 -3.07
CA HIS A 480 4.07 36.17 -2.10
C HIS A 480 3.33 36.03 -0.74
N SER A 481 2.00 36.03 -0.71
CA SER A 481 1.26 35.69 0.52
C SER A 481 1.11 34.18 0.58
N CYS A 482 1.51 33.58 1.71
CA CYS A 482 1.51 32.14 1.95
C CYS A 482 0.11 31.52 2.12
N ILE A 483 -0.90 32.02 1.39
CA ILE A 483 -2.31 31.58 1.45
C ILE A 483 -2.65 31.00 0.07
N GLY A 484 -3.23 29.79 0.04
CA GLY A 484 -3.32 28.90 -1.13
C GLY A 484 -3.84 29.53 -2.43
N PHE A 485 -3.28 29.08 -3.55
CA PHE A 485 -3.62 29.51 -4.90
C PHE A 485 -4.81 28.69 -5.43
N ASN A 486 -6.05 29.19 -5.30
CA ASN A 486 -7.24 28.48 -5.75
C ASN A 486 -7.47 28.66 -7.28
N ILE A 487 -7.56 27.54 -7.99
CA ILE A 487 -7.75 27.45 -9.45
C ILE A 487 -8.84 26.45 -9.85
N GLU A 488 -9.65 26.01 -8.89
CA GLU A 488 -10.66 24.96 -9.07
C GLU A 488 -11.63 25.26 -10.22
N GLU A 489 -12.24 26.45 -10.22
CA GLU A 489 -13.17 26.88 -11.28
C GLU A 489 -12.52 26.86 -12.68
N ASN A 490 -11.23 27.19 -12.77
CA ASN A 490 -10.51 27.16 -14.04
C ASN A 490 -10.28 25.72 -14.50
N LEU A 491 -9.89 24.83 -13.59
CA LEU A 491 -9.69 23.41 -13.91
C LEU A 491 -11.00 22.74 -14.29
N ILE A 492 -12.11 23.04 -13.61
CA ILE A 492 -13.46 22.58 -13.98
C ILE A 492 -13.77 22.99 -15.41
N THR A 493 -13.57 24.27 -15.75
CA THR A 493 -13.85 24.81 -17.08
C THR A 493 -12.98 24.12 -18.14
N ILE A 494 -11.68 24.00 -17.89
CA ILE A 494 -10.72 23.35 -18.80
C ILE A 494 -11.10 21.89 -19.05
N PHE A 495 -11.26 21.09 -17.98
CA PHE A 495 -11.49 19.65 -18.13
C PHE A 495 -12.89 19.34 -18.68
N THR A 496 -13.91 20.13 -18.31
CA THR A 496 -15.25 20.02 -18.90
C THR A 496 -15.23 20.31 -20.40
N ALA A 497 -14.50 21.34 -20.84
CA ALA A 497 -14.38 21.67 -22.26
C ALA A 497 -13.73 20.53 -23.05
N LEU A 498 -12.70 19.90 -22.49
CA LEU A 498 -11.89 18.86 -23.15
C LEU A 498 -12.46 17.45 -23.07
N SER A 499 -13.29 17.15 -22.08
CA SER A 499 -13.75 15.79 -21.81
C SER A 499 -14.88 15.34 -22.74
N THR A 500 -14.93 14.05 -23.04
CA THR A 500 -16.08 13.38 -23.65
C THR A 500 -17.30 13.43 -22.72
N ASN A 501 -17.13 13.07 -21.45
CA ASN A 501 -18.17 13.19 -20.43
C ASN A 501 -18.13 14.61 -19.84
N LYS A 502 -19.23 15.35 -19.99
CA LYS A 502 -19.34 16.72 -19.49
C LYS A 502 -19.74 16.81 -18.01
N ASP A 503 -20.14 15.68 -17.41
CA ASP A 503 -20.48 15.60 -15.99
C ASP A 503 -19.21 15.24 -15.19
N LEU A 504 -18.52 16.29 -14.77
CA LEU A 504 -17.20 16.26 -14.16
C LEU A 504 -17.14 17.21 -12.98
N GLU A 505 -16.44 16.79 -11.94
CA GLU A 505 -16.08 17.62 -10.79
C GLU A 505 -14.56 17.65 -10.62
N VAL A 506 -14.08 18.74 -10.06
CA VAL A 506 -12.67 18.89 -9.70
C VAL A 506 -12.62 19.40 -8.27
N ASP A 507 -11.92 18.67 -7.39
CA ASP A 507 -11.58 19.13 -6.04
C ASP A 507 -10.10 19.52 -6.04
N CYS A 508 -9.78 20.73 -5.56
CA CYS A 508 -8.42 21.25 -5.57
C CYS A 508 -7.84 21.37 -4.16
N GLY A 509 -6.68 20.75 -3.97
CA GLY A 509 -5.82 21.04 -2.83
C GLY A 509 -5.14 22.41 -2.94
N ASP A 510 -4.39 22.77 -1.90
CA ASP A 510 -3.60 24.00 -1.89
C ASP A 510 -2.42 23.93 -2.89
N PHE A 511 -2.44 24.76 -3.93
CA PHE A 511 -1.30 24.94 -4.82
C PHE A 511 -0.30 25.97 -4.27
N LYS A 512 0.99 25.66 -4.45
CA LYS A 512 2.13 26.53 -4.16
C LYS A 512 2.77 26.98 -5.46
N ILE A 513 3.12 28.26 -5.49
CA ILE A 513 3.94 28.84 -6.55
C ILE A 513 5.40 28.62 -6.17
N GLU A 514 6.09 27.80 -6.95
CA GLU A 514 7.51 27.55 -6.74
C GLU A 514 8.25 27.50 -8.07
N ASP A 515 9.57 27.67 -8.02
CA ASP A 515 10.41 27.47 -9.18
C ASP A 515 10.66 25.98 -9.40
N ASN A 516 10.50 25.53 -10.65
CA ASN A 516 10.93 24.22 -11.10
C ASN A 516 12.47 24.15 -11.20
N ARG A 517 13.00 23.00 -11.63
CA ARG A 517 14.45 22.73 -11.67
C ARG A 517 15.25 23.71 -12.55
N HIS A 518 14.60 24.38 -13.51
CA HIS A 518 15.20 25.36 -14.40
C HIS A 518 14.87 26.82 -14.03
N SER A 519 14.40 27.06 -12.80
CA SER A 519 14.04 28.39 -12.31
C SER A 519 12.89 29.04 -13.10
N VAL A 520 12.01 28.21 -13.66
CA VAL A 520 10.72 28.67 -14.21
C VAL A 520 9.66 28.44 -13.14
N SER A 521 8.99 29.51 -12.75
CA SER A 521 7.92 29.46 -11.75
C SER A 521 6.69 28.73 -12.32
N ASP A 522 6.19 27.74 -11.59
CA ASP A 522 4.99 26.95 -11.90
C ASP A 522 4.19 26.65 -10.62
N LEU A 523 3.11 25.88 -10.74
CA LEU A 523 2.19 25.49 -9.67
C LEU A 523 2.39 24.02 -9.31
N PHE A 524 2.50 23.77 -8.01
CA PHE A 524 2.70 22.45 -7.40
C PHE A 524 1.68 22.23 -6.28
N GLY A 525 1.04 21.07 -6.27
CA GLY A 525 -0.12 20.76 -5.43
C GLY A 525 -0.85 19.56 -5.98
N SER A 526 -2.04 19.28 -5.45
CA SER A 526 -2.87 18.16 -5.89
C SER A 526 -4.26 18.62 -6.31
N PHE A 527 -4.88 17.86 -7.22
CA PHE A 527 -6.30 17.99 -7.54
C PHE A 527 -6.88 16.62 -7.87
N ASP A 528 -8.17 16.47 -7.62
CA ASP A 528 -8.94 15.28 -7.92
C ASP A 528 -9.81 15.56 -9.14
N LEU A 529 -9.83 14.64 -10.11
CA LEU A 529 -10.69 14.70 -11.28
C LEU A 529 -11.73 13.59 -11.17
N LEU A 530 -12.96 13.99 -10.83
CA LEU A 530 -14.05 13.10 -10.48
C LEU A 530 -15.10 13.05 -11.59
N TYR A 531 -15.44 11.84 -12.04
CA TYR A 531 -16.45 11.60 -13.06
C TYR A 531 -17.76 11.23 -12.40
N ASN A 532 -18.81 11.99 -12.72
CA ASN A 532 -20.16 11.66 -12.34
C ASN A 532 -20.81 10.77 -13.40
N PHE A 533 -21.33 9.62 -12.97
CA PHE A 533 -22.14 8.75 -13.81
C PHE A 533 -23.13 7.92 -12.99
N ASN A 534 -24.42 8.07 -13.27
CA ASN A 534 -25.52 7.38 -12.56
C ASN A 534 -25.46 7.58 -11.02
N GLU A 535 -25.28 8.82 -10.56
CA GLU A 535 -25.24 9.17 -9.13
C GLU A 535 -24.05 8.60 -8.35
N LEU A 536 -23.06 8.03 -9.04
CA LEU A 536 -21.76 7.67 -8.49
C LEU A 536 -20.67 8.58 -9.02
N GLN A 537 -19.67 8.77 -8.18
CA GLN A 537 -18.51 9.59 -8.43
C GLN A 537 -17.28 8.68 -8.35
N ALA A 538 -16.43 8.74 -9.37
CA ALA A 538 -15.21 7.94 -9.47
C ALA A 538 -14.16 8.68 -10.28
N GLY A 539 -12.91 8.63 -9.88
CA GLY A 539 -11.90 9.48 -10.49
C GLY A 539 -10.47 9.10 -10.19
N ILE A 540 -9.60 10.05 -10.45
CA ILE A 540 -8.18 9.98 -10.10
C ILE A 540 -7.76 11.25 -9.36
N SER A 541 -6.84 11.10 -8.43
CA SER A 541 -6.09 12.23 -7.86
C SER A 541 -4.76 12.38 -8.58
N VAL A 542 -4.37 13.63 -8.83
CA VAL A 542 -3.11 14.02 -9.48
C VAL A 542 -2.31 14.86 -8.50
N ASP A 543 -1.23 14.29 -7.96
CA ASP A 543 -0.29 14.98 -7.07
C ASP A 543 0.95 15.44 -7.86
N ILE A 544 1.17 16.75 -7.90
CA ILE A 544 2.23 17.41 -8.68
C ILE A 544 3.27 18.00 -7.73
N SER A 545 4.44 17.38 -7.70
CA SER A 545 5.62 17.88 -6.99
C SER A 545 6.70 18.37 -7.96
N LYS A 546 7.77 18.97 -7.43
CA LYS A 546 8.91 19.44 -8.24
C LYS A 546 9.59 18.34 -9.02
N ASP A 547 9.58 17.12 -8.48
CA ASP A 547 10.41 16.04 -9.01
C ASP A 547 9.58 14.96 -9.71
N HIS A 548 8.28 14.90 -9.46
CA HIS A 548 7.40 13.84 -9.96
C HIS A 548 5.94 14.28 -9.99
N VAL A 549 5.16 13.57 -10.82
CA VAL A 549 3.70 13.58 -10.77
C VAL A 549 3.24 12.17 -10.43
N LYS A 550 2.28 12.03 -9.51
CA LYS A 550 1.73 10.75 -9.07
C LYS A 550 0.22 10.72 -9.30
N LEU A 551 -0.27 9.56 -9.73
CA LEU A 551 -1.69 9.27 -9.80
C LEU A 551 -2.13 8.35 -8.66
N SER A 552 -3.31 8.59 -8.11
CA SER A 552 -4.04 7.65 -7.25
C SER A 552 -5.50 7.55 -7.67
N MET A 553 -6.17 6.48 -7.25
CA MET A 553 -7.61 6.31 -7.45
C MET A 553 -8.38 7.12 -6.41
N GLU A 554 -9.51 7.70 -6.82
CA GLU A 554 -10.46 8.35 -5.91
C GLU A 554 -11.85 7.69 -6.04
N GLU A 555 -12.47 7.50 -4.88
CA GLU A 555 -13.86 7.04 -4.69
C GLU A 555 -14.23 5.62 -5.16
N ASP A 556 -15.44 5.21 -4.78
CA ASP A 556 -15.99 3.88 -5.00
C ASP A 556 -16.40 3.68 -6.47
N SER A 557 -15.81 2.67 -7.12
CA SER A 557 -16.08 2.40 -8.54
C SER A 557 -17.42 1.70 -8.83
N PHE A 558 -18.19 1.29 -7.81
CA PHE A 558 -19.36 0.41 -7.96
C PHE A 558 -20.54 0.83 -7.07
N SER A 559 -21.76 0.76 -7.62
CA SER A 559 -23.01 0.91 -6.85
C SER A 559 -23.26 -0.30 -5.95
N ASP A 560 -24.13 -0.16 -4.94
CA ASP A 560 -24.54 -1.28 -4.08
C ASP A 560 -25.16 -2.45 -4.87
N GLU A 561 -25.91 -2.16 -5.95
CA GLU A 561 -26.50 -3.19 -6.83
C GLU A 561 -25.39 -3.92 -7.62
N GLU A 562 -24.43 -3.19 -8.18
CA GLU A 562 -23.30 -3.77 -8.90
C GLU A 562 -22.40 -4.58 -7.95
N LYS A 563 -22.08 -4.05 -6.76
CA LYS A 563 -21.36 -4.77 -5.70
C LYS A 563 -22.06 -6.09 -5.39
N SER A 564 -23.38 -6.09 -5.25
CA SER A 564 -24.16 -7.30 -4.99
C SER A 564 -24.01 -8.36 -6.09
N ILE A 565 -24.08 -7.95 -7.36
CA ILE A 565 -23.89 -8.85 -8.52
C ILE A 565 -22.46 -9.41 -8.55
N ILE A 566 -21.46 -8.55 -8.36
CA ILE A 566 -20.05 -8.95 -8.35
C ILE A 566 -19.81 -9.95 -7.20
N ILE A 567 -20.30 -9.65 -5.99
CA ILE A 567 -20.16 -10.52 -4.81
C ILE A 567 -20.80 -11.88 -5.05
N GLU A 568 -21.98 -11.95 -5.69
CA GLU A 568 -22.64 -13.22 -6.00
C GLU A 568 -21.75 -14.11 -6.89
N GLU A 569 -21.17 -13.56 -7.95
CA GLU A 569 -20.31 -14.28 -8.88
C GLU A 569 -18.97 -14.69 -8.24
N PHE A 570 -18.34 -13.80 -7.47
CA PHE A 570 -17.13 -14.15 -6.72
C PHE A 570 -17.42 -15.26 -5.70
N THR A 571 -18.57 -15.24 -5.03
CA THR A 571 -18.98 -16.27 -4.06
C THR A 571 -19.20 -17.62 -4.75
N LYS A 572 -19.81 -17.64 -5.96
CA LYS A 572 -19.94 -18.87 -6.77
C LYS A 572 -18.58 -19.50 -7.06
N VAL A 573 -17.61 -18.68 -7.49
CA VAL A 573 -16.25 -19.17 -7.75
C VAL A 573 -15.56 -19.58 -6.46
N GLN A 574 -15.68 -18.82 -5.37
CA GLN A 574 -15.12 -19.17 -4.05
C GLN A 574 -15.56 -20.57 -3.59
N ASN A 575 -16.82 -20.93 -3.79
CA ASN A 575 -17.35 -22.25 -3.44
C ASN A 575 -16.69 -23.40 -4.21
N MET A 576 -16.25 -23.16 -5.46
CA MET A 576 -15.50 -24.13 -6.26
C MET A 576 -14.14 -24.46 -5.63
N TYR A 577 -13.53 -23.51 -4.92
CA TYR A 577 -12.25 -23.67 -4.22
C TYR A 577 -12.41 -23.89 -2.71
N SER A 578 -13.57 -24.37 -2.26
CA SER A 578 -13.82 -24.63 -0.82
C SER A 578 -12.77 -25.58 -0.22
N ASN A 579 -12.37 -26.61 -0.97
CA ASN A 579 -11.36 -27.60 -0.59
C ASN A 579 -10.21 -27.61 -1.62
N PRO A 580 -9.23 -26.70 -1.52
CA PRO A 580 -8.13 -26.64 -2.46
C PRO A 580 -7.19 -27.83 -2.25
N ASN A 581 -6.81 -28.49 -3.34
CA ASN A 581 -6.02 -29.73 -3.33
C ASN A 581 -4.56 -29.54 -3.78
N ASN A 582 -4.22 -28.35 -4.25
CA ASN A 582 -2.88 -27.99 -4.70
C ASN A 582 -2.59 -26.51 -4.43
N TYR A 583 -1.35 -26.10 -4.67
CA TYR A 583 -0.91 -24.75 -4.40
C TYR A 583 -1.64 -23.70 -5.26
N THR A 584 -1.85 -23.96 -6.55
CA THR A 584 -2.58 -23.05 -7.45
C THR A 584 -4.01 -22.79 -6.95
N GLU A 585 -4.72 -23.84 -6.52
CA GLU A 585 -6.05 -23.71 -5.91
C GLU A 585 -6.02 -22.96 -4.57
N CYS A 586 -4.96 -23.13 -3.75
CA CYS A 586 -4.80 -22.36 -2.50
C CYS A 586 -4.61 -20.86 -2.77
N ILE A 587 -3.76 -20.51 -3.74
CA ILE A 587 -3.55 -19.11 -4.18
C ILE A 587 -4.87 -18.51 -4.66
N ILE A 588 -5.59 -19.21 -5.53
CA ILE A 588 -6.87 -18.73 -6.09
C ILE A 588 -7.91 -18.53 -4.98
N LYS A 589 -8.04 -19.51 -4.07
CA LYS A 589 -8.96 -19.41 -2.92
C LYS A 589 -8.69 -18.15 -2.11
N HIS A 590 -7.41 -17.90 -1.79
CA HIS A 590 -7.03 -16.75 -0.97
C HIS A 590 -7.22 -15.43 -1.72
N TYR A 591 -6.85 -15.39 -3.01
CA TYR A 591 -7.07 -14.22 -3.86
C TYR A 591 -8.55 -13.81 -3.92
N ILE A 592 -9.45 -14.77 -4.16
CA ILE A 592 -10.90 -14.51 -4.17
C ILE A 592 -11.38 -14.00 -2.81
N TYR A 593 -10.86 -14.56 -1.71
CA TYR A 593 -11.20 -14.10 -0.37
C TYR A 593 -10.80 -12.63 -0.13
N VAL A 594 -9.59 -12.23 -0.54
CA VAL A 594 -9.11 -10.84 -0.40
C VAL A 594 -9.86 -9.90 -1.34
N GLU A 595 -10.08 -10.29 -2.61
CA GLU A 595 -10.82 -9.45 -3.56
C GLU A 595 -12.28 -9.23 -3.14
N LEU A 596 -12.95 -10.24 -2.58
CA LEU A 596 -14.29 -10.09 -2.01
C LEU A 596 -14.31 -9.03 -0.89
N ALA A 597 -13.31 -9.06 -0.01
CA ALA A 597 -13.20 -8.08 1.07
C ALA A 597 -12.98 -6.65 0.52
N LYS A 598 -12.16 -6.48 -0.53
CA LYS A 598 -11.95 -5.18 -1.19
C LYS A 598 -13.21 -4.64 -1.87
N ILE A 599 -14.05 -5.51 -2.43
CA ILE A 599 -15.33 -5.09 -3.05
C ILE A 599 -16.31 -4.60 -1.97
N GLN A 600 -16.25 -5.20 -0.77
CA GLN A 600 -17.11 -4.84 0.35
C GLN A 600 -16.63 -3.57 1.05
N CYS A 601 -15.32 -3.38 1.21
CA CYS A 601 -14.75 -2.17 1.77
C CYS A 601 -13.42 -1.76 1.12
N GLU A 602 -13.30 -0.46 0.86
CA GLU A 602 -12.11 0.22 0.38
C GLU A 602 -10.90 0.03 1.32
N TYR A 603 -11.12 0.04 2.64
CA TYR A 603 -10.05 0.00 3.64
C TYR A 603 -9.89 -1.38 4.28
N VAL A 604 -9.55 -2.38 3.46
CA VAL A 604 -9.59 -3.80 3.86
C VAL A 604 -8.80 -4.16 5.12
N TYR A 605 -7.71 -3.45 5.43
CA TYR A 605 -6.87 -3.74 6.61
C TYR A 605 -7.46 -3.26 7.95
N VAL A 606 -8.51 -2.43 7.93
CA VAL A 606 -9.17 -1.90 9.13
C VAL A 606 -10.65 -2.28 9.19
N GLU A 607 -11.02 -3.33 8.46
CA GLU A 607 -12.38 -3.84 8.42
C GLU A 607 -12.39 -5.34 8.65
N GLU A 608 -13.43 -5.79 9.34
CA GLU A 608 -13.67 -7.20 9.59
C GLU A 608 -13.97 -7.95 8.27
N PRO A 609 -13.48 -9.19 8.09
CA PRO A 609 -12.72 -10.00 9.04
C PRO A 609 -11.18 -9.84 8.97
N ILE A 610 -10.65 -9.03 8.04
CA ILE A 610 -9.21 -8.95 7.81
C ILE A 610 -8.50 -8.22 8.95
N GLU A 611 -9.10 -7.16 9.51
CA GLU A 611 -8.58 -6.46 10.68
C GLU A 611 -8.34 -7.44 11.85
N SER A 612 -9.33 -8.26 12.21
CA SER A 612 -9.17 -9.28 13.25
C SER A 612 -8.00 -10.23 12.98
N ILE A 613 -7.76 -10.64 11.72
CA ILE A 613 -6.63 -11.49 11.38
C ILE A 613 -5.31 -10.75 11.58
N LEU A 614 -5.22 -9.50 11.12
CA LEU A 614 -4.07 -8.64 11.31
C LEU A 614 -3.73 -8.49 12.80
N LEU A 615 -4.73 -8.13 13.63
CA LEU A 615 -4.55 -7.92 15.06
C LEU A 615 -4.10 -9.20 15.76
N ASN A 616 -4.68 -10.35 15.41
CA ASN A 616 -4.26 -11.66 15.92
C ASN A 616 -2.81 -11.99 15.54
N SER A 617 -2.39 -11.71 14.31
CA SER A 617 -1.01 -11.92 13.86
C SER A 617 -0.03 -11.01 14.60
N ILE A 618 -0.32 -9.71 14.74
CA ILE A 618 0.51 -8.79 15.51
C ILE A 618 0.59 -9.23 16.97
N SER A 619 -0.53 -9.61 17.59
CA SER A 619 -0.55 -10.07 18.98
C SER A 619 0.21 -11.37 19.20
N LYS A 620 0.15 -12.31 18.25
CA LYS A 620 0.88 -13.58 18.35
C LYS A 620 2.39 -13.35 18.30
N GLY A 621 2.83 -12.35 17.54
CA GLY A 621 4.25 -12.13 17.28
C GLY A 621 4.87 -13.26 16.47
N GLY A 622 6.19 -13.23 16.33
CA GLY A 622 6.93 -14.23 15.57
C GLY A 622 7.15 -13.83 14.12
N TYR A 623 8.19 -14.42 13.55
CA TYR A 623 8.52 -14.34 12.13
C TYR A 623 7.34 -14.69 11.22
N ILE A 624 6.65 -15.81 11.48
CA ILE A 624 5.49 -16.27 10.70
C ILE A 624 4.35 -15.24 10.66
N SER A 625 4.17 -14.48 11.74
CA SER A 625 3.12 -13.46 11.79
C SER A 625 3.41 -12.30 10.83
N THR A 626 4.69 -11.97 10.59
CA THR A 626 5.06 -10.96 9.57
C THR A 626 4.70 -11.42 8.17
N LEU A 627 4.96 -12.70 7.84
CA LEU A 627 4.64 -13.28 6.54
C LEU A 627 3.13 -13.41 6.33
N ASN A 628 2.37 -13.79 7.37
CA ASN A 628 0.92 -13.87 7.31
C ASN A 628 0.29 -12.52 6.95
N ILE A 629 0.78 -11.41 7.53
CA ILE A 629 0.29 -10.04 7.25
C ILE A 629 0.44 -9.69 5.76
N PHE A 630 1.48 -10.21 5.09
CA PHE A 630 1.73 -9.94 3.67
C PHE A 630 0.75 -10.63 2.72
N LEU A 631 -0.09 -11.56 3.20
CA LEU A 631 -1.04 -12.31 2.38
C LEU A 631 -2.35 -11.56 2.09
N TYR A 632 -2.71 -10.59 2.91
CA TYR A 632 -4.04 -9.94 2.89
C TYR A 632 -4.13 -8.72 1.96
N GLY A 633 -3.25 -8.65 0.97
CA GLY A 633 -3.21 -7.60 -0.04
C GLY A 633 -1.95 -6.74 0.04
N ARG A 634 -1.84 -5.82 -0.90
CA ARG A 634 -0.69 -4.91 -1.00
C ARG A 634 -0.78 -3.84 0.10
N ILE A 635 0.25 -3.71 0.93
CA ILE A 635 0.32 -2.69 1.99
C ILE A 635 0.81 -1.36 1.41
N GLU A 636 0.03 -0.79 0.49
CA GLU A 636 0.41 0.40 -0.28
C GLU A 636 -0.03 1.69 0.42
N LEU A 637 -1.26 1.73 0.92
CA LEU A 637 -1.85 2.91 1.57
C LEU A 637 -1.14 3.24 2.88
N ASP A 638 -0.85 4.52 3.08
CA ASP A 638 -0.17 5.01 4.29
C ASP A 638 -0.97 4.72 5.55
N TYR A 639 -2.30 4.77 5.45
CA TYR A 639 -3.20 4.43 6.53
C TYR A 639 -3.04 2.97 7.01
N TYR A 640 -2.86 2.00 6.10
CA TYR A 640 -2.61 0.60 6.47
C TYR A 640 -1.31 0.46 7.26
N LYS A 641 -0.24 1.12 6.80
CA LYS A 641 1.07 1.11 7.48
C LYS A 641 0.96 1.70 8.88
N VAL A 642 0.29 2.85 9.01
CA VAL A 642 0.06 3.54 10.29
C VAL A 642 -0.76 2.69 11.25
N SER A 643 -1.81 2.01 10.76
CA SER A 643 -2.62 1.09 11.57
C SER A 643 -1.77 -0.07 12.11
N ILE A 644 -1.00 -0.75 11.25
CA ILE A 644 -0.10 -1.86 11.67
C ILE A 644 0.91 -1.40 12.73
N ILE A 645 1.57 -0.25 12.50
CA ILE A 645 2.56 0.32 13.44
C ILE A 645 1.90 0.68 14.78
N THR A 646 0.73 1.32 14.74
CA THR A 646 0.00 1.74 15.95
C THR A 646 -0.42 0.51 16.77
N ASN A 647 -0.98 -0.51 16.12
CA ASN A 647 -1.36 -1.76 16.77
C ASN A 647 -0.16 -2.50 17.39
N PHE A 648 0.97 -2.59 16.67
CA PHE A 648 2.21 -3.12 17.22
C PHE A 648 2.64 -2.38 18.49
N LEU A 649 2.69 -1.05 18.44
CA LEU A 649 3.12 -0.27 19.60
C LEU A 649 2.17 -0.43 20.79
N MET A 650 0.86 -0.51 20.56
CA MET A 650 -0.13 -0.75 21.61
C MET A 650 0.01 -2.14 22.25
N PHE A 651 0.14 -3.20 21.47
CA PHE A 651 0.23 -4.57 22.00
C PHE A 651 1.55 -4.84 22.72
N TYR A 652 2.64 -4.22 22.27
CA TYR A 652 3.97 -4.39 22.86
C TYR A 652 4.34 -3.33 23.91
N ALA A 653 3.35 -2.57 24.41
CA ALA A 653 3.56 -1.59 25.48
C ALA A 653 3.99 -2.22 26.81
N ASN A 654 3.46 -3.42 27.12
CA ASN A 654 3.70 -4.12 28.39
C ASN A 654 4.80 -5.21 28.33
N PRO A 655 4.79 -6.17 27.36
CA PRO A 655 5.80 -7.22 27.36
C PRO A 655 7.21 -6.67 27.07
N ILE A 656 8.22 -7.30 27.67
CA ILE A 656 9.57 -7.30 27.09
C ILE A 656 9.43 -8.10 25.81
N ILE A 657 9.76 -7.51 24.65
CA ILE A 657 10.00 -8.28 23.44
C ILE A 657 11.11 -9.26 23.79
N LYS A 658 10.75 -10.50 24.08
CA LYS A 658 11.70 -11.58 24.27
C LYS A 658 12.10 -12.01 22.88
N ASP A 659 13.36 -11.77 22.54
CA ASP A 659 14.15 -12.42 21.50
C ASP A 659 13.67 -12.29 20.04
N ASP A 660 12.42 -11.93 19.75
CA ASP A 660 11.91 -11.77 18.37
C ASP A 660 11.92 -10.31 17.89
N SER A 661 12.88 -9.99 17.02
CA SER A 661 13.03 -8.68 16.39
C SER A 661 12.21 -8.52 15.09
N SER A 662 11.49 -9.54 14.63
CA SER A 662 10.89 -9.57 13.29
C SER A 662 9.82 -8.50 13.11
N LEU A 663 8.86 -8.40 14.04
CA LEU A 663 7.83 -7.34 14.01
C LEU A 663 8.41 -5.94 14.19
N VAL A 664 9.45 -5.78 15.01
CA VAL A 664 10.15 -4.50 15.17
C VAL A 664 10.77 -4.08 13.84
N ARG A 665 11.50 -4.97 13.18
CA ARG A 665 12.13 -4.72 11.88
C ARG A 665 11.10 -4.46 10.78
N MET A 666 10.03 -5.27 10.72
CA MET A 666 8.92 -5.06 9.77
C MET A 666 8.26 -3.69 9.96
N THR A 667 7.93 -3.30 11.20
CA THR A 667 7.32 -1.98 11.47
C THR A 667 8.30 -0.83 11.26
N ASN A 668 9.59 -1.01 11.55
CA ASN A 668 10.64 -0.05 11.23
C ASN A 668 10.75 0.18 9.70
N ASN A 669 10.60 -0.90 8.92
CA ASN A 669 10.55 -0.81 7.45
C ASN A 669 9.28 -0.11 6.95
N LEU A 670 8.11 -0.38 7.55
CA LEU A 670 6.88 0.36 7.26
C LEU A 670 7.06 1.87 7.50
N ILE A 671 7.66 2.25 8.63
CA ILE A 671 8.01 3.66 8.94
C ILE A 671 8.94 4.25 7.88
N GLY A 672 9.95 3.50 7.46
CA GLY A 672 10.88 3.93 6.41
C GLY A 672 10.23 4.18 5.05
N ASN A 673 9.05 3.61 4.79
CA ASN A 673 8.27 3.74 3.56
C ASN A 673 7.04 4.67 3.71
N LEU A 674 7.06 5.57 4.70
CA LEU A 674 6.08 6.63 4.88
C LEU A 674 6.72 8.02 4.59
N PRO A 675 5.96 8.98 4.03
CA PRO A 675 6.43 10.35 3.83
C PRO A 675 6.52 11.10 5.17
N LEU A 676 7.58 10.88 5.95
CA LEU A 676 7.75 11.48 7.30
C LEU A 676 8.12 12.97 7.25
N ASP A 677 8.35 13.54 6.07
CA ASP A 677 8.40 14.96 5.83
C ASP A 677 7.02 15.62 5.97
N SER A 678 5.94 14.91 5.59
CA SER A 678 4.55 15.30 5.86
C SER A 678 4.29 15.41 7.37
N LEU A 679 3.75 16.56 7.79
CA LEU A 679 3.39 16.79 9.20
C LEU A 679 2.36 15.76 9.69
N CYS A 680 1.31 15.51 8.90
CA CYS A 680 0.21 14.64 9.30
C CYS A 680 0.69 13.19 9.51
N THR A 681 1.40 12.64 8.51
CA THR A 681 1.95 11.28 8.57
C THR A 681 2.97 11.13 9.70
N ARG A 682 3.87 12.11 9.86
CA ARG A 682 4.84 12.11 10.96
C ARG A 682 4.16 12.14 12.32
N ASP A 683 3.14 12.97 12.48
CA ASP A 683 2.40 13.07 13.74
C ASP A 683 1.69 11.77 14.08
N TRP A 684 1.15 11.06 13.08
CA TRP A 684 0.57 9.73 13.25
C TRP A 684 1.58 8.68 13.71
N ILE A 685 2.83 8.74 13.26
CA ILE A 685 3.87 7.82 13.73
C ILE A 685 4.38 8.21 15.13
N LEU A 686 4.67 9.49 15.34
CA LEU A 686 5.19 9.98 16.63
C LEU A 686 4.18 9.82 17.77
N ARG A 687 2.86 9.85 17.49
CA ARG A 687 1.84 9.59 18.52
C ARG A 687 1.93 8.18 19.11
N GLY A 688 2.45 7.21 18.35
CA GLY A 688 2.68 5.84 18.83
C GLY A 688 3.55 5.77 20.09
N TYR A 689 4.44 6.74 20.29
CA TYR A 689 5.25 6.89 21.50
C TYR A 689 4.43 7.10 22.78
N ILE A 690 3.21 7.65 22.65
CA ILE A 690 2.28 7.85 23.77
C ILE A 690 1.77 6.50 24.28
N TYR A 691 1.48 5.56 23.37
CA TYR A 691 1.09 4.20 23.74
C TYR A 691 2.27 3.42 24.31
N ASN A 692 3.44 3.58 23.70
CA ASN A 692 4.63 2.83 24.07
C ASN A 692 5.90 3.69 24.03
N SER A 693 6.36 4.12 25.20
CA SER A 693 7.56 4.94 25.32
C SER A 693 8.86 4.21 24.94
N LYS A 694 8.82 2.90 24.70
CA LYS A 694 9.94 2.11 24.17
C LYS A 694 10.09 2.25 22.65
N ALA A 695 9.18 2.95 21.96
CA ALA A 695 9.30 3.15 20.50
C ALA A 695 10.66 3.73 20.08
N LYS A 696 11.26 4.60 20.91
CA LYS A 696 12.62 5.12 20.68
C LYS A 696 13.73 4.06 20.77
N ASP A 697 13.50 2.99 21.53
CA ASP A 697 14.44 1.88 21.67
C ASP A 697 14.36 0.94 20.44
N TYR A 698 13.17 0.82 19.86
CA TYR A 698 12.89 0.06 18.64
C TYR A 698 13.38 0.78 17.38
N TYR A 699 13.06 2.07 17.25
CA TYR A 699 13.21 2.83 16.01
C TYR A 699 14.33 3.85 16.11
N LYS A 700 15.57 3.35 16.11
CA LYS A 700 16.79 4.16 16.27
C LYS A 700 17.08 5.09 15.08
N LYS A 701 16.40 4.90 13.95
CA LYS A 701 16.50 5.76 12.75
C LYS A 701 15.71 7.07 12.89
N ILE A 702 14.93 7.22 13.97
CA ILE A 702 14.26 8.46 14.35
C ILE A 702 15.04 9.11 15.49
N ASP A 703 15.48 10.36 15.31
CA ASP A 703 16.16 11.18 16.32
C ASP A 703 15.38 11.17 17.65
N GLU A 704 16.05 10.90 18.77
CA GLU A 704 15.44 10.88 20.11
C GLU A 704 14.63 12.15 20.40
N ARG A 705 15.12 13.31 19.95
CA ARG A 705 14.46 14.62 20.16
C ARG A 705 13.14 14.74 19.38
N ALA A 706 12.93 13.92 18.35
CA ALA A 706 11.69 13.87 17.58
C ALA A 706 10.54 13.32 18.45
N TRP A 707 10.80 12.26 19.23
CA TRP A 707 9.82 11.64 20.13
C TRP A 707 9.36 12.60 21.25
N ASP A 708 10.30 13.35 21.83
CA ASP A 708 10.01 14.27 22.94
C ASP A 708 9.35 15.59 22.48
N GLY A 709 9.54 15.97 21.22
CA GLY A 709 9.05 17.22 20.63
C GLY A 709 7.57 17.26 20.28
N PHE A 710 6.86 16.13 20.40
CA PHE A 710 5.49 15.96 19.91
C PHE A 710 4.44 16.64 20.82
N TYR A 711 3.61 17.52 20.22
CA TYR A 711 2.51 18.25 20.86
C TYR A 711 1.16 17.60 20.48
N ILE A 712 0.30 17.34 21.47
CA ILE A 712 -1.02 16.73 21.22
C ILE A 712 -2.03 17.84 20.91
N THR A 713 -2.55 17.85 19.69
CA THR A 713 -3.69 18.71 19.33
C THR A 713 -5.01 18.08 19.80
N ASN A 714 -6.11 18.84 19.79
CA ASN A 714 -7.42 18.32 20.20
C ASN A 714 -7.89 17.17 19.29
N THR A 715 -7.75 17.34 17.97
CA THR A 715 -8.09 16.31 16.98
C THR A 715 -7.30 15.03 17.20
N MET A 716 -6.01 15.15 17.55
CA MET A 716 -5.17 13.99 17.89
C MET A 716 -5.58 13.31 19.18
N LEU A 717 -6.01 14.06 20.21
CA LEU A 717 -6.45 13.43 21.46
C LEU A 717 -7.68 12.53 21.23
N LYS A 718 -8.65 13.02 20.44
CA LYS A 718 -9.81 12.22 20.03
C LYS A 718 -9.38 10.97 19.26
N SER A 719 -8.49 11.10 18.28
CA SER A 719 -7.99 9.94 17.52
C SER A 719 -7.26 8.94 18.40
N LEU A 720 -6.49 9.40 19.40
CA LEU A 720 -5.78 8.50 20.32
C LEU A 720 -6.73 7.60 21.12
N TYR A 721 -7.89 8.14 21.52
CA TYR A 721 -8.93 7.36 22.19
C TYR A 721 -9.64 6.41 21.24
N ILE A 722 -9.95 6.85 20.01
CA ILE A 722 -10.53 5.98 18.98
C ILE A 722 -9.63 4.77 18.74
N ASP A 723 -8.36 5.00 18.42
CA ASP A 723 -7.37 3.94 18.18
C ASP A 723 -7.27 2.99 19.38
N LEU A 724 -7.23 3.53 20.61
CA LEU A 724 -7.09 2.71 21.80
C LEU A 724 -8.31 1.83 22.05
N PHE A 725 -9.52 2.41 22.04
CA PHE A 725 -10.73 1.73 22.49
C PHE A 725 -11.33 0.84 21.41
N LEU A 726 -11.14 1.15 20.12
CA LEU A 726 -11.58 0.29 19.02
C LEU A 726 -10.61 -0.87 18.78
N CYS A 727 -9.29 -0.62 18.71
CA CYS A 727 -8.34 -1.66 18.32
C CYS A 727 -7.99 -2.67 19.43
N THR A 728 -8.29 -2.39 20.70
CA THR A 728 -7.92 -3.28 21.83
C THR A 728 -9.01 -4.26 22.25
N VAL A 729 -10.19 -4.19 21.63
CA VAL A 729 -11.31 -5.11 21.89
C VAL A 729 -10.91 -6.57 21.66
N THR A 730 -10.03 -6.82 20.68
CA THR A 730 -9.60 -8.16 20.27
C THR A 730 -8.43 -8.71 21.09
N VAL A 731 -7.64 -7.84 21.75
CA VAL A 731 -6.40 -8.23 22.46
C VAL A 731 -6.16 -7.30 23.67
N GLU A 732 -6.56 -7.74 24.85
CA GLU A 732 -6.76 -6.87 26.03
C GLU A 732 -5.51 -6.59 26.87
N ASP A 733 -4.35 -7.20 26.57
CA ASP A 733 -3.18 -7.18 27.46
C ASP A 733 -2.34 -5.89 27.35
N GLY A 734 -2.49 -5.15 26.24
CA GLY A 734 -1.82 -3.86 26.01
C GLY A 734 -2.61 -2.63 26.49
N PHE A 735 -3.94 -2.75 26.62
CA PHE A 735 -4.85 -1.62 26.85
C PHE A 735 -4.46 -0.76 28.07
N THR A 736 -4.33 -1.37 29.24
CA THR A 736 -4.03 -0.68 30.51
C THR A 736 -2.75 0.16 30.43
N HIS A 737 -1.72 -0.35 29.74
CA HIS A 737 -0.43 0.32 29.59
C HIS A 737 -0.53 1.51 28.64
N SER A 738 -1.15 1.30 27.48
CA SER A 738 -1.38 2.33 26.48
C SER A 738 -2.26 3.46 27.04
N PHE A 739 -3.35 3.11 27.73
CA PHE A 739 -4.22 4.09 28.40
C PHE A 739 -3.47 4.89 29.48
N ALA A 740 -2.66 4.22 30.31
CA ALA A 740 -1.81 4.90 31.29
C ALA A 740 -0.80 5.84 30.61
N GLY A 741 -0.24 5.46 29.45
CA GLY A 741 0.64 6.29 28.63
C GLY A 741 -0.03 7.60 28.19
N ILE A 742 -1.26 7.52 27.67
CA ILE A 742 -2.08 8.68 27.32
C ILE A 742 -2.28 9.57 28.55
N MET A 743 -2.74 9.00 29.67
CA MET A 743 -2.99 9.75 30.91
C MET A 743 -1.72 10.43 31.44
N LYS A 744 -0.55 9.79 31.35
CA LYS A 744 0.73 10.38 31.79
C LYS A 744 1.09 11.60 30.96
N LYS A 745 0.78 11.59 29.66
CA LYS A 745 1.06 12.71 28.76
C LYS A 745 0.09 13.87 29.01
N LEU A 746 -1.19 13.59 29.29
CA LEU A 746 -2.18 14.60 29.71
C LEU A 746 -1.80 15.26 31.03
N ASN A 747 -1.22 14.50 31.97
CA ASN A 747 -0.78 15.03 33.28
C ASN A 747 0.24 16.19 33.17
N LYS A 748 0.92 16.36 32.04
CA LYS A 748 2.02 17.34 31.87
C LYS A 748 1.56 18.78 31.56
N ASN A 749 0.28 19.04 31.26
CA ASN A 749 -0.20 20.38 30.86
C ASN A 749 -1.67 20.63 31.26
N SER A 750 -1.94 21.74 31.94
CA SER A 750 -3.28 22.15 32.38
C SER A 750 -4.27 22.45 31.23
N TYR A 751 -3.78 22.70 30.02
CA TYR A 751 -4.64 22.79 28.83
C TYR A 751 -5.44 21.50 28.59
N TYR A 752 -4.84 20.34 28.88
CA TYR A 752 -5.50 19.05 28.68
C TYR A 752 -6.59 18.75 29.72
N TYR A 753 -6.53 19.36 30.91
CA TYR A 753 -7.58 19.22 31.93
C TYR A 753 -8.95 19.61 31.39
N TYR A 754 -9.03 20.78 30.74
CA TYR A 754 -10.27 21.29 30.17
C TYR A 754 -10.76 20.40 29.03
N LYS A 755 -9.84 19.80 28.25
CA LYS A 755 -10.18 18.90 27.15
C LYS A 755 -10.70 17.54 27.63
N THR A 756 -10.09 16.93 28.65
CA THR A 756 -10.57 15.68 29.26
C THR A 756 -11.99 15.82 29.82
N ILE A 757 -12.38 17.01 30.28
CA ILE A 757 -13.73 17.31 30.74
C ILE A 757 -14.70 17.57 29.58
N GLN A 758 -14.28 18.32 28.56
CA GLN A 758 -15.17 18.70 27.45
C GLN A 758 -15.42 17.59 26.43
N ASP A 759 -14.53 16.60 26.34
CA ASP A 759 -14.64 15.52 25.36
C ASP A 759 -15.59 14.41 25.85
N LYS A 760 -16.88 14.57 25.53
CA LYS A 760 -17.94 13.61 25.84
C LYS A 760 -17.69 12.22 25.26
N CYS A 761 -16.86 12.10 24.22
CA CYS A 761 -16.62 10.83 23.53
C CYS A 761 -15.79 9.84 24.37
N ILE A 762 -15.03 10.29 25.37
CA ILE A 762 -14.18 9.37 26.17
C ILE A 762 -15.03 8.31 26.89
N ILE A 763 -16.14 8.71 27.50
CA ILE A 763 -17.04 7.77 28.16
C ILE A 763 -17.74 6.85 27.15
N GLU A 764 -18.09 7.36 25.97
CA GLU A 764 -18.66 6.53 24.90
C GLU A 764 -17.69 5.41 24.51
N TYR A 765 -16.43 5.74 24.27
CA TYR A 765 -15.41 4.75 23.92
C TYR A 765 -15.11 3.76 25.05
N ILE A 766 -15.14 4.21 26.32
CA ILE A 766 -14.99 3.31 27.47
C ILE A 766 -16.15 2.30 27.50
N LEU A 767 -17.38 2.76 27.31
CA LEU A 767 -18.55 1.88 27.36
C LEU A 767 -18.57 0.89 26.19
N ASP A 768 -18.24 1.37 24.99
CA ASP A 768 -18.12 0.52 23.80
C ASP A 768 -17.06 -0.56 23.98
N TYR A 769 -15.88 -0.21 24.48
CA TYR A 769 -14.85 -1.18 24.85
C TYR A 769 -15.33 -2.18 25.91
N LEU A 770 -16.05 -1.72 26.93
CA LEU A 770 -16.61 -2.59 27.96
C LEU A 770 -17.69 -3.53 27.40
N ASP A 771 -18.39 -3.15 26.34
CA ASP A 771 -19.41 -4.00 25.73
C ASP A 771 -18.81 -5.11 24.87
N ASN A 772 -17.60 -4.90 24.35
CA ASN A 772 -16.94 -5.85 23.47
C ASN A 772 -15.76 -6.62 24.11
N THR A 773 -15.27 -6.20 25.29
CA THR A 773 -14.21 -6.91 26.02
C THR A 773 -14.67 -8.27 26.56
N SER A 774 -13.78 -9.27 26.53
CA SER A 774 -13.93 -10.58 27.18
C SER A 774 -13.68 -10.56 28.69
N LYS A 775 -12.98 -9.53 29.22
CA LYS A 775 -12.76 -9.32 30.66
C LYS A 775 -14.06 -8.97 31.40
N PRO A 776 -14.13 -9.21 32.72
CA PRO A 776 -15.25 -8.76 33.53
C PRO A 776 -15.42 -7.24 33.43
N LYS A 777 -16.58 -6.79 32.91
CA LYS A 777 -16.80 -5.38 32.56
C LYS A 777 -16.62 -4.44 33.75
N PHE A 778 -17.17 -4.77 34.91
CA PHE A 778 -17.07 -3.94 36.12
C PHE A 778 -15.63 -3.80 36.64
N ASP A 779 -14.86 -4.89 36.66
CA ASP A 779 -13.46 -4.85 37.11
C ASP A 779 -12.60 -4.04 36.13
N THR A 780 -12.90 -4.16 34.84
CA THR A 780 -12.24 -3.40 33.77
C THR A 780 -12.54 -1.90 33.88
N PHE A 781 -13.81 -1.54 34.12
CA PHE A 781 -14.20 -0.16 34.39
C PHE A 781 -13.46 0.41 35.61
N CYS A 782 -13.43 -0.33 36.72
CA CYS A 782 -12.69 0.08 37.92
C CYS A 782 -11.19 0.27 37.61
N THR A 783 -10.61 -0.59 36.77
CA THR A 783 -9.20 -0.49 36.35
C THR A 783 -8.94 0.80 35.57
N ILE A 784 -9.81 1.14 34.60
CA ILE A 784 -9.73 2.40 33.83
C ILE A 784 -9.73 3.60 34.77
N ILE A 785 -10.68 3.66 35.70
CA ILE A 785 -10.80 4.76 36.66
C ILE A 785 -9.57 4.83 37.59
N ASN A 786 -9.06 3.68 38.03
CA ASN A 786 -7.85 3.63 38.85
C ASN A 786 -6.62 4.17 38.12
N ILE A 787 -6.46 3.90 36.82
CA ILE A 787 -5.36 4.44 36.02
C ILE A 787 -5.42 5.97 35.99
N VAL A 788 -6.61 6.55 35.77
CA VAL A 788 -6.82 8.01 35.79
C VAL A 788 -6.37 8.59 37.13
N ASN A 789 -6.85 8.02 38.23
CA ASN A 789 -6.55 8.46 39.59
C ASN A 789 -5.05 8.37 39.93
N GLN A 790 -4.37 7.32 39.48
CA GLN A 790 -2.96 7.10 39.78
C GLN A 790 -2.03 7.93 38.89
N THR A 791 -2.49 8.33 37.70
CA THR A 791 -1.64 8.91 36.68
C THR A 791 -1.69 10.43 36.62
N LEU A 792 -2.87 11.03 36.85
CA LEU A 792 -3.08 12.48 36.81
C LEU A 792 -2.66 13.16 38.13
N THR A 793 -1.42 12.95 38.55
CA THR A 793 -0.90 13.42 39.85
C THR A 793 -0.65 14.93 39.96
N ASN A 794 -0.49 15.65 38.85
CA ASN A 794 -0.34 17.10 38.85
C ASN A 794 -1.69 17.81 38.98
N PHE A 795 -2.79 17.08 38.78
CA PHE A 795 -4.14 17.61 38.91
C PHE A 795 -4.47 17.65 40.40
N ASN A 796 -4.99 18.77 40.85
CA ASN A 796 -5.43 18.90 42.23
C ASN A 796 -6.68 18.04 42.46
N LYS A 797 -7.02 17.81 43.74
CA LYS A 797 -8.17 16.96 44.11
C LYS A 797 -9.51 17.46 43.55
N GLN A 798 -9.65 18.76 43.34
CA GLN A 798 -10.84 19.36 42.73
C GLN A 798 -10.90 19.07 41.23
N GLU A 799 -9.78 19.18 40.51
CA GLU A 799 -9.68 18.85 39.10
C GLU A 799 -10.02 17.38 38.84
N LEU A 800 -9.46 16.46 39.62
CA LEU A 800 -9.81 15.03 39.56
C LEU A 800 -11.30 14.78 39.85
N THR A 801 -11.84 15.45 40.87
CA THR A 801 -13.27 15.35 41.22
C THR A 801 -14.15 15.84 40.07
N ASN A 802 -13.72 16.88 39.34
CA ASN A 802 -14.46 17.42 38.19
C ASN A 802 -14.45 16.47 37.00
N ILE A 803 -13.36 15.75 36.74
CA ILE A 803 -13.30 14.71 35.69
C ILE A 803 -14.32 13.61 36.00
N HIS A 804 -14.30 13.08 37.23
CA HIS A 804 -15.25 12.04 37.65
C HIS A 804 -16.70 12.50 37.62
N LEU A 805 -16.96 13.77 37.99
CA LEU A 805 -18.28 14.39 37.87
C LEU A 805 -18.72 14.50 36.40
N SER A 806 -17.83 14.94 35.51
CA SER A 806 -18.13 15.03 34.08
C SER A 806 -18.53 13.67 33.53
N TRP A 807 -17.71 12.65 33.77
CA TRP A 807 -17.94 11.28 33.33
C TRP A 807 -19.22 10.67 33.92
N PHE A 808 -19.52 10.96 35.18
CA PHE A 808 -20.78 10.58 35.80
C PHE A 808 -21.99 11.18 35.08
N PHE A 809 -21.93 12.46 34.69
CA PHE A 809 -23.02 13.12 33.95
C PHE A 809 -23.09 12.64 32.50
N ASP A 810 -21.96 12.48 31.82
CA ASP A 810 -21.90 12.09 30.41
C ASP A 810 -22.52 10.70 30.19
N MET A 811 -22.40 9.77 31.14
CA MET A 811 -23.07 8.46 31.06
C MET A 811 -24.60 8.58 30.94
N PHE A 812 -25.25 9.54 31.61
CA PHE A 812 -26.70 9.74 31.48
C PHE A 812 -27.11 10.32 30.13
N SER A 813 -26.20 10.96 29.40
CA SER A 813 -26.47 11.52 28.07
C SER A 813 -26.48 10.47 26.96
N LYS A 814 -25.95 9.28 27.22
CA LYS A 814 -25.75 8.23 26.21
C LYS A 814 -26.55 6.97 26.44
N MET A 815 -27.15 6.82 27.62
CA MET A 815 -27.84 5.60 28.00
C MET A 815 -29.35 5.79 27.96
N THR A 816 -30.01 5.20 26.96
CA THR A 816 -31.47 5.18 26.81
C THR A 816 -32.16 4.19 27.77
N THR A 817 -31.40 3.28 28.39
CA THR A 817 -31.91 2.24 29.32
C THR A 817 -31.04 2.10 30.57
N ASN A 818 -31.68 2.15 31.74
CA ASN A 818 -31.07 1.95 33.07
C ASN A 818 -30.84 0.45 33.33
N THR A 819 -29.76 -0.14 32.78
CA THR A 819 -29.42 -1.54 33.04
C THR A 819 -28.73 -1.72 34.41
N PRO A 820 -28.81 -2.91 35.03
CA PRO A 820 -28.12 -3.20 36.29
C PRO A 820 -26.60 -2.94 36.23
N GLU A 821 -25.97 -3.19 35.08
CA GLU A 821 -24.54 -3.02 34.84
C GLU A 821 -24.15 -1.53 34.87
N ILE A 822 -24.88 -0.71 34.11
CA ILE A 822 -24.71 0.74 34.09
C ILE A 822 -24.88 1.35 35.48
N ARG A 823 -25.89 0.86 36.22
CA ARG A 823 -26.13 1.30 37.60
C ARG A 823 -24.91 1.01 38.49
N GLN A 824 -24.20 -0.10 38.29
CA GLN A 824 -22.98 -0.39 39.05
C GLN A 824 -21.85 0.62 38.73
N TYR A 825 -21.64 0.98 37.46
CA TYR A 825 -20.64 1.98 37.06
C TYR A 825 -20.94 3.35 37.66
N LEU A 826 -22.20 3.77 37.59
CA LEU A 826 -22.70 5.02 38.18
C LEU A 826 -22.49 5.07 39.69
N LEU A 827 -22.81 3.98 40.40
CA LEU A 827 -22.60 3.89 41.85
C LEU A 827 -21.11 3.93 42.20
N TYR A 828 -20.24 3.30 41.40
CA TYR A 828 -18.80 3.33 41.60
C TYR A 828 -18.22 4.74 41.40
N LEU A 829 -18.52 5.41 40.29
CA LEU A 829 -18.12 6.80 40.06
C LEU A 829 -18.66 7.72 41.15
N PHE A 830 -19.92 7.54 41.53
CA PHE A 830 -20.49 8.28 42.65
C PHE A 830 -19.66 8.06 43.91
N SER A 831 -19.26 6.82 44.24
CA SER A 831 -18.50 6.54 45.47
C SER A 831 -17.15 7.28 45.56
N ILE A 832 -16.46 7.49 44.43
CA ILE A 832 -15.11 8.08 44.40
C ILE A 832 -15.10 9.61 44.28
N ILE A 833 -16.21 10.24 43.88
CA ILE A 833 -16.34 11.70 43.84
C ILE A 833 -16.19 12.24 45.27
N ASN A 834 -15.26 13.16 45.52
CA ASN A 834 -15.09 13.70 46.87
C ASN A 834 -15.96 14.96 47.05
N ASP A 835 -16.85 14.95 48.05
CA ASP A 835 -17.83 16.01 48.27
C ASP A 835 -17.23 17.32 48.79
N ASP A 836 -16.06 17.28 49.44
CA ASP A 836 -15.33 18.47 49.89
C ASP A 836 -14.90 19.35 48.71
N TYR A 837 -14.72 18.76 47.53
CA TYR A 837 -14.24 19.45 46.33
C TYR A 837 -15.35 19.73 45.30
N ILE A 838 -16.62 19.47 45.64
CA ILE A 838 -17.76 19.84 44.79
C ILE A 838 -18.10 21.31 45.01
N THR A 839 -17.74 22.16 44.05
CA THR A 839 -18.10 23.58 44.03
C THR A 839 -19.35 23.84 43.19
N THR A 840 -20.35 24.53 43.74
CA THR A 840 -21.65 24.81 43.08
C THR A 840 -21.67 26.12 42.28
N ALA A 841 -20.63 26.95 42.35
CA ALA A 841 -20.58 28.24 41.65
C ALA A 841 -19.91 28.12 40.26
N ASN A 842 -20.62 28.60 39.21
CA ASN A 842 -20.17 28.81 37.82
C ASN A 842 -19.12 27.82 37.29
N LYS A 843 -19.57 26.61 36.95
CA LYS A 843 -18.78 25.63 36.19
C LYS A 843 -19.17 25.61 34.72
N GLU A 844 -18.53 26.46 33.92
CA GLU A 844 -18.70 26.43 32.46
C GLU A 844 -18.10 25.15 31.83
N ASP A 845 -17.13 24.54 32.50
CA ASP A 845 -16.37 23.37 32.09
C ASP A 845 -17.21 22.08 32.00
N ILE A 846 -18.06 21.78 33.00
CA ILE A 846 -18.93 20.57 33.01
C ILE A 846 -20.39 20.85 32.61
N ARG A 847 -20.71 22.09 32.22
CA ARG A 847 -22.08 22.53 31.92
C ARG A 847 -22.74 21.72 30.82
N TRP A 848 -21.98 21.43 29.76
CA TRP A 848 -22.46 20.68 28.60
C TRP A 848 -22.86 19.25 28.94
N SER A 849 -22.19 18.60 29.89
CA SER A 849 -22.49 17.23 30.32
C SER A 849 -23.81 17.15 31.08
N ILE A 850 -24.12 18.18 31.88
CA ILE A 850 -25.35 18.26 32.69
C ILE A 850 -26.59 18.53 31.83
N GLN A 851 -26.46 19.40 30.82
CA GLN A 851 -27.58 19.86 29.97
C GLN A 851 -28.26 18.73 29.19
N ASN A 852 -27.53 17.66 28.85
CA ASN A 852 -28.06 16.61 28.00
C ASN A 852 -29.16 15.76 28.67
N SER A 853 -29.08 15.51 29.98
CA SER A 853 -29.97 14.56 30.69
C SER A 853 -30.27 14.92 32.15
N PRO A 854 -30.66 16.18 32.48
CA PRO A 854 -30.81 16.63 33.87
C PRO A 854 -31.87 15.83 34.65
N ASN A 855 -32.98 15.48 34.01
CA ASN A 855 -34.06 14.72 34.65
C ASN A 855 -33.64 13.28 34.99
N ASN A 856 -32.86 12.62 34.13
CA ASN A 856 -32.38 11.27 34.36
C ASN A 856 -31.39 11.22 35.55
N ILE A 857 -30.53 12.23 35.66
CA ILE A 857 -29.61 12.38 36.79
C ILE A 857 -30.39 12.52 38.10
N LEU A 858 -31.39 13.42 38.13
CA LEU A 858 -32.22 13.63 39.32
C LEU A 858 -33.01 12.38 39.72
N ASN A 859 -33.62 11.69 38.75
CA ASN A 859 -34.35 10.45 38.99
C ASN A 859 -33.44 9.35 39.55
N PHE A 860 -32.24 9.17 38.99
CA PHE A 860 -31.27 8.19 39.49
C PHE A 860 -30.86 8.46 40.94
N LEU A 861 -30.58 9.71 41.29
CA LEU A 861 -30.20 10.11 42.64
C LEU A 861 -31.35 9.88 43.64
N GLN A 862 -32.60 10.07 43.22
CA GLN A 862 -33.78 9.80 44.03
C GLN A 862 -34.02 8.30 44.23
N GLU A 863 -33.98 7.51 43.15
CA GLU A 863 -34.25 6.06 43.20
C GLU A 863 -33.19 5.29 43.99
N ASN A 864 -31.94 5.74 43.94
CA ASN A 864 -30.82 5.05 44.57
C ASN A 864 -30.41 5.70 45.89
N SER A 865 -31.14 6.70 46.39
CA SER A 865 -30.79 7.42 47.62
C SER A 865 -30.58 6.48 48.81
N ASN A 866 -31.35 5.40 48.91
CA ASN A 866 -31.23 4.43 50.00
C ASN A 866 -29.98 3.52 49.87
N MET A 867 -29.61 3.15 48.65
CA MET A 867 -28.41 2.35 48.36
C MET A 867 -27.13 3.18 48.43
N ILE A 868 -27.22 4.45 48.02
CA ILE A 868 -26.13 5.42 48.03
C ILE A 868 -25.85 5.92 49.45
N CYS A 869 -26.88 6.25 50.25
CA CYS A 869 -26.69 6.93 51.53
C CYS A 869 -26.31 6.01 52.71
N GLY A 870 -26.79 4.77 52.77
CA GLY A 870 -26.78 4.03 54.05
C GLY A 870 -27.29 4.89 55.23
N THR A 871 -26.99 4.53 56.47
CA THR A 871 -27.34 5.35 57.66
C THR A 871 -26.40 6.56 57.88
N ASN A 872 -25.66 7.03 56.86
CA ASN A 872 -24.57 7.99 57.04
C ASN A 872 -24.91 9.42 56.57
N LEU A 873 -24.73 10.42 57.44
CA LEU A 873 -25.14 11.82 57.22
C LEU A 873 -24.33 12.55 56.13
N GLU A 874 -23.06 12.17 55.92
CA GLU A 874 -22.14 12.78 54.93
C GLU A 874 -22.62 12.62 53.48
N ILE A 875 -23.29 11.50 53.18
CA ILE A 875 -23.71 11.19 51.80
C ILE A 875 -24.94 12.03 51.38
N SER A 876 -25.76 12.48 52.34
CA SER A 876 -26.88 13.41 52.10
C SER A 876 -26.40 14.77 51.59
N ASN A 877 -25.27 15.27 52.10
CA ASN A 877 -24.69 16.55 51.66
C ASN A 877 -24.15 16.49 50.23
N LYS A 878 -23.51 15.39 49.85
CA LYS A 878 -23.00 15.17 48.50
C LYS A 878 -24.11 15.15 47.44
N ILE A 879 -25.19 14.41 47.71
CA ILE A 879 -26.37 14.38 46.83
C ILE A 879 -26.95 15.79 46.69
N ASN A 880 -27.09 16.53 47.79
CA ASN A 880 -27.61 17.90 47.75
C ASN A 880 -26.74 18.84 46.91
N LYS A 881 -25.40 18.75 47.03
CA LYS A 881 -24.46 19.55 46.21
C LYS A 881 -24.58 19.23 44.71
N ILE A 882 -24.70 17.95 44.34
CA ILE A 882 -24.87 17.52 42.94
C ILE A 882 -26.24 17.93 42.39
N VAL A 883 -27.31 17.76 43.17
CA VAL A 883 -28.67 18.21 42.80
C VAL A 883 -28.69 19.72 42.58
N GLN A 884 -28.01 20.48 43.44
CA GLN A 884 -27.89 21.92 43.29
C GLN A 884 -27.15 22.30 42.01
N LEU A 885 -26.03 21.64 41.70
CA LEU A 885 -25.29 21.82 40.44
C LEU A 885 -26.16 21.58 39.20
N VAL A 886 -26.98 20.52 39.20
CA VAL A 886 -27.89 20.21 38.08
C VAL A 886 -28.97 21.29 37.92
N LYS A 887 -29.52 21.78 39.03
CA LYS A 887 -30.53 22.85 39.03
C LYS A 887 -29.97 24.20 38.59
N ASP A 888 -28.78 24.56 39.06
CA ASP A 888 -28.15 25.84 38.71
C ASP A 888 -27.79 25.90 37.23
N SER A 889 -27.33 24.77 36.66
CA SER A 889 -26.97 24.66 35.25
C SER A 889 -28.18 24.72 34.30
N THR A 890 -29.35 24.26 34.75
CA THR A 890 -30.62 24.32 33.99
C THR A 890 -31.35 25.66 34.17
N SER A 891 -31.13 26.37 35.29
CA SER A 891 -31.77 27.67 35.58
C SER A 891 -31.17 28.83 34.77
N GLN A 892 -29.87 28.78 34.43
CA GLN A 892 -29.20 29.80 33.59
C GLN A 892 -29.72 29.84 32.13
N GLU A 893 -30.44 28.80 31.69
CA GLU A 893 -31.02 28.68 30.35
C GLU A 893 -32.37 29.40 30.22
N GLN A 894 -33.11 29.61 31.33
CA GLN A 894 -34.35 30.38 31.32
C GLN A 894 -34.12 31.91 31.30
N ALA A 895 -32.85 32.34 31.39
CA ALA A 895 -32.43 33.73 31.49
C ALA A 895 -31.61 34.24 30.27
N GLN A 896 -31.34 33.38 29.29
CA GLN A 896 -30.82 33.72 27.95
C GLN A 896 -31.94 33.46 26.93
#